data_AF-G0P5F4-F1
#
_entry.id   AF-G0P5F4-F1
#
_cell.length_a   1.000
_cell.length_b   1.000
_cell.length_c   1.000
_cell.angle_alpha   90.00
_cell.angle_beta   90.00
_cell.angle_gamma   90.00
#
_symmetry.space_group_name_H-M   'P 1'
#
loop_
_entity.id
_entity.type
_entity.pdbx_description
1 polymer ?
#
loop_
_entity_poly.entity_id
_entity_poly.type
_entity_poly.pdbx_seq_one_letter_code
_entity_poly.pdbx_strand_id
1 'polypeptide(L)'
;MFRVRKAPTEEHTLAGFAYVYKGDFDAGQIKHVSVQTGPARHNIFSIRNDPQIKPGDIAFGVPHRQWAVLSLDQEVRVSPFTFQSSEYVGSIVLSADFNNKKNVTAEPLNADLMAREFSIQFGGQAFSKTMKMAFRFEDKEKNKVHTLSLVVKSIEGFDVNKAAIAANGGGADENAAKPKQIDAGELLPNSVIVFDKEEGSMLNLIGKSKGKSAYRSIINPNWNFQEMGIGGLDKEFSNIFRRAFASRVFPPEFIEQLGMKHVRGILLYGPPGTGKTLMARQIGKMLNAREPKIVNGPQILDKYVGESESNVRKLFADAEEEWRRCGANSGLHIIIFDEIDAICKQRGSMAGSSSVHDTVVNQLLSKMDGVEQLNNILVIGMTNRRDMIDEALLRPGRLELQMEVSLPDEFGRLQILRIHTARMREYNKMDPKVDLEDLSKRTNNFSGAELEGLVRAAQSSAMNRLVKPGGTAQADPDAIEKLVVNSGDFDHALENDVKPAFGRSDESLNRFLARGIILWGPEVTQILNKGSLLAQTVKNPNSKGFCSVVLAGAEKTGKTSLAAQICKSLDFPFVKVISPEDTVGFSETAKSMALKKAFEDAKRSKLSVLFIDDLERFIDYHPIGPRFSTLVIQTLLVLLKAPPPDGHRLLVIATSPSRSFLRDIGLMGVFGRVIDVPRLSTADQMINVIRESNIYSEDQLQSIEHKLRSFFEGRTFEIGIKHLLELIESAHECEPEYRVSEIMAEIENIALDLF
;
A
#
# COMPACT_ATOMS: atom_id res chain seq x y z
N MET A 1 51.97 -45.82 24.32
CA MET A 1 50.77 -45.09 24.76
C MET A 1 51.23 -43.93 25.62
N PHE A 2 50.48 -42.82 25.64
CA PHE A 2 50.81 -41.64 26.43
C PHE A 2 49.72 -41.38 27.47
N ARG A 3 50.10 -40.82 28.61
CA ARG A 3 49.15 -40.46 29.67
C ARG A 3 48.83 -38.97 29.63
N VAL A 4 47.54 -38.64 29.67
CA VAL A 4 47.04 -37.27 29.56
C VAL A 4 47.31 -36.47 30.84
N ARG A 5 47.97 -35.32 30.70
CA ARG A 5 48.28 -34.37 31.77
C ARG A 5 47.65 -33.00 31.51
N LYS A 6 47.62 -32.18 32.56
CA LYS A 6 47.25 -30.76 32.47
C LYS A 6 48.45 -29.97 31.96
N ALA A 7 48.23 -28.97 31.10
CA ALA A 7 49.25 -27.99 30.73
C ALA A 7 49.85 -27.33 32.00
N PRO A 8 51.19 -27.12 32.06
CA PRO A 8 51.85 -26.65 33.28
C PRO A 8 51.50 -25.21 33.68
N THR A 9 51.33 -24.30 32.72
CA THR A 9 50.94 -22.90 32.99
C THR A 9 49.75 -22.44 32.14
N GLU A 10 49.20 -21.26 32.47
CA GLU A 10 48.13 -20.64 31.67
C GLU A 10 48.63 -20.20 30.29
N GLU A 11 49.86 -19.71 30.18
CA GLU A 11 50.50 -19.39 28.88
C GLU A 11 50.58 -20.63 27.98
N HIS A 12 50.86 -21.79 28.57
CA HIS A 12 50.86 -23.05 27.85
C HIS A 12 49.48 -23.38 27.27
N THR A 13 48.42 -23.03 28.01
CA THR A 13 47.02 -23.22 27.57
C THR A 13 46.64 -22.25 26.45
N LEU A 14 47.13 -21.01 26.49
CA LEU A 14 46.87 -19.99 25.47
C LEU A 14 47.61 -20.25 24.16
N ALA A 15 48.81 -20.84 24.21
CA ALA A 15 49.61 -21.09 23.01
C ALA A 15 49.07 -22.20 22.09
N GLY A 16 48.12 -23.01 22.55
CA GLY A 16 47.44 -24.00 21.70
C GLY A 16 48.24 -25.27 21.36
N PHE A 17 49.39 -25.52 21.97
CA PHE A 17 50.18 -26.73 21.72
C PHE A 17 49.82 -27.89 22.66
N ALA A 18 50.09 -29.12 22.21
CA ALA A 18 50.22 -30.28 23.08
C ALA A 18 51.69 -30.43 23.50
N TYR A 19 51.96 -30.48 24.80
CA TYR A 19 53.32 -30.49 25.31
C TYR A 19 53.80 -31.91 25.58
N VAL A 20 54.98 -32.24 25.05
CA VAL A 20 55.58 -33.58 25.11
C VAL A 20 57.05 -33.50 25.50
N TYR A 21 57.55 -34.57 26.12
CA TYR A 21 58.96 -34.70 26.45
C TYR A 21 59.80 -34.84 25.17
N LYS A 22 60.96 -34.15 25.12
CA LYS A 22 61.82 -34.11 23.93
C LYS A 22 62.32 -35.50 23.48
N GLY A 23 62.51 -36.42 24.43
CA GLY A 23 62.95 -37.78 24.13
C GLY A 23 61.88 -38.67 23.49
N ASP A 24 60.59 -38.32 23.62
CA ASP A 24 59.49 -39.11 23.06
C ASP A 24 59.13 -38.66 21.64
N PHE A 25 59.04 -37.35 21.45
CA PHE A 25 58.83 -36.72 20.14
C PHE A 25 59.65 -35.43 20.07
N ASP A 26 60.54 -35.31 19.09
CA ASP A 26 61.26 -34.08 18.83
C ASP A 26 60.40 -33.13 17.97
N ALA A 27 59.95 -32.02 18.54
CA ALA A 27 59.11 -31.03 17.86
C ALA A 27 59.84 -30.34 16.69
N GLY A 28 61.18 -30.46 16.61
CA GLY A 28 61.96 -30.01 15.45
C GLY A 28 61.80 -30.91 14.22
N GLN A 29 61.44 -32.19 14.40
CA GLN A 29 61.27 -33.16 13.32
C GLN A 29 59.80 -33.51 13.07
N ILE A 30 59.01 -33.64 14.13
CA ILE A 30 57.59 -33.98 14.07
C ILE A 30 56.81 -32.77 14.57
N LYS A 31 56.10 -32.08 13.68
CA LYS A 31 55.33 -30.87 14.05
C LYS A 31 53.94 -31.19 14.62
N HIS A 32 53.32 -32.27 14.14
CA HIS A 32 51.95 -32.63 14.51
C HIS A 32 51.84 -34.10 14.90
N VAL A 33 50.86 -34.38 15.75
CA VAL A 33 50.52 -35.73 16.20
C VAL A 33 49.03 -35.96 16.10
N SER A 34 48.65 -37.19 15.76
CA SER A 34 47.27 -37.67 15.82
C SER A 34 47.08 -38.39 17.17
N VAL A 35 46.10 -37.93 17.94
CA VAL A 35 45.70 -38.50 19.23
C VAL A 35 44.42 -39.28 19.03
N GLN A 36 44.49 -40.59 19.22
CA GLN A 36 43.36 -41.50 19.10
C GLN A 36 42.74 -41.77 20.47
N THR A 37 41.48 -41.35 20.65
CA THR A 37 40.71 -41.54 21.89
C THR A 37 39.68 -42.68 21.77
N GLY A 38 39.42 -43.16 20.56
CA GLY A 38 38.55 -44.30 20.26
C GLY A 38 38.68 -44.77 18.80
N PRO A 39 37.91 -45.78 18.36
CA PRO A 39 38.07 -46.41 17.04
C PRO A 39 37.85 -45.47 15.83
N ALA A 40 37.06 -44.40 16.01
CA ALA A 40 36.70 -43.46 14.96
C ALA A 40 37.04 -41.99 15.30
N ARG A 41 37.75 -41.73 16.41
CA ARG A 41 38.06 -40.37 16.86
C ARG A 41 39.57 -40.13 16.81
N HIS A 42 39.98 -39.39 15.78
CA HIS A 42 41.35 -38.96 15.55
C HIS A 42 41.38 -37.43 15.64
N ASN A 43 42.05 -36.89 16.66
CA ASN A 43 42.20 -35.45 16.83
C ASN A 43 43.65 -35.07 16.55
N ILE A 44 43.88 -34.10 15.68
CA ILE A 44 45.22 -33.65 15.30
C ILE A 44 45.63 -32.49 16.19
N PHE A 45 46.84 -32.55 16.74
CA PHE A 45 47.42 -31.50 17.58
C PHE A 45 48.83 -31.15 17.12
N SER A 46 49.20 -29.87 17.24
CA SER A 46 50.58 -29.43 17.09
C SER A 46 51.33 -29.66 18.40
N ILE A 47 52.57 -30.15 18.32
CA ILE A 47 53.36 -30.43 19.50
C ILE A 47 54.43 -29.37 19.77
N ARG A 48 54.78 -29.22 21.05
CA ARG A 48 55.93 -28.42 21.49
C ARG A 48 56.63 -29.13 22.63
N ASN A 49 57.96 -29.08 22.64
CA ASN A 49 58.72 -29.68 23.73
C ASN A 49 58.76 -28.78 24.95
N ASP A 50 58.52 -29.36 26.14
CA ASP A 50 58.64 -28.67 27.43
C ASP A 50 59.38 -29.55 28.45
N PRO A 51 60.35 -29.01 29.22
CA PRO A 51 61.16 -29.76 30.17
C PRO A 51 60.40 -30.23 31.43
N GLN A 52 59.22 -29.68 31.72
CA GLN A 52 58.39 -30.05 32.88
C GLN A 52 57.56 -31.32 32.63
N ILE A 53 57.50 -31.79 31.38
CA ILE A 53 56.75 -32.99 30.99
C ILE A 53 57.62 -34.24 31.16
N LYS A 54 57.08 -35.27 31.82
CA LYS A 54 57.76 -36.55 32.02
C LYS A 54 57.72 -37.40 30.75
N PRO A 55 58.70 -38.30 30.53
CA PRO A 55 58.62 -39.29 29.46
C PRO A 55 57.33 -40.12 29.56
N GLY A 56 56.64 -40.29 28.44
CA GLY A 56 55.34 -40.99 28.34
C GLY A 56 54.11 -40.16 28.74
N ASP A 57 54.27 -38.90 29.16
CA ASP A 57 53.16 -37.99 29.44
C ASP A 57 52.95 -36.99 28.27
N ILE A 58 51.69 -36.62 28.02
CA ILE A 58 51.33 -35.55 27.07
C ILE A 58 50.36 -34.58 27.74
N ALA A 59 50.71 -33.29 27.74
CA ALA A 59 49.93 -32.27 28.43
C ALA A 59 49.11 -31.41 27.46
N PHE A 60 47.84 -31.18 27.82
CA PHE A 60 46.91 -30.36 27.04
C PHE A 60 46.30 -29.24 27.86
N GLY A 61 46.01 -28.12 27.20
CA GLY A 61 45.21 -27.03 27.76
C GLY A 61 43.75 -27.44 28.00
N VAL A 62 43.04 -26.70 28.86
CA VAL A 62 41.63 -26.97 29.19
C VAL A 62 40.72 -27.00 27.94
N PRO A 63 40.78 -26.02 27.00
CA PRO A 63 39.92 -26.02 25.81
C PRO A 63 40.14 -27.25 24.91
N HIS A 64 41.40 -27.66 24.73
CA HIS A 64 41.77 -28.80 23.89
C HIS A 64 41.31 -30.13 24.48
N ARG A 65 41.37 -30.28 25.80
CA ARG A 65 40.81 -31.47 26.48
C ARG A 65 39.30 -31.54 26.39
N GLN A 66 38.61 -30.42 26.53
CA GLN A 66 37.16 -30.37 26.39
C GLN A 66 36.72 -30.70 24.96
N TRP A 67 37.44 -30.18 23.95
CA TRP A 67 37.18 -30.49 22.55
C TRP A 67 37.43 -31.98 22.22
N ALA A 68 38.60 -32.51 22.59
CA ALA A 68 38.98 -33.89 22.31
C ALA A 68 38.39 -34.93 23.28
N VAL A 69 37.62 -34.49 24.29
CA VAL A 69 37.02 -35.33 25.35
C VAL A 69 38.08 -36.18 26.06
N LEU A 70 39.13 -35.51 26.54
CA LEU A 70 40.27 -36.13 27.23
C LEU A 70 40.15 -35.93 28.74
N SER A 71 40.16 -37.04 29.49
CA SER A 71 40.24 -37.02 30.95
C SER A 71 41.69 -37.00 31.43
N LEU A 72 41.92 -36.40 32.61
CA LEU A 72 43.22 -36.50 33.26
C LEU A 72 43.55 -37.97 33.54
N ASP A 73 44.84 -38.30 33.43
CA ASP A 73 45.36 -39.64 33.68
C ASP A 73 44.91 -40.74 32.70
N GLN A 74 44.10 -40.40 31.69
CA GLN A 74 43.69 -41.32 30.63
C GLN A 74 44.88 -41.71 29.74
N GLU A 75 44.94 -42.98 29.35
CA GLU A 75 45.91 -43.45 28.35
C GLU A 75 45.34 -43.27 26.94
N VAL A 76 46.15 -42.68 26.06
CA VAL A 76 45.81 -42.43 24.66
C VAL A 76 46.91 -42.90 23.74
N ARG A 77 46.53 -43.30 22.52
CA ARG A 77 47.49 -43.63 21.47
C ARG A 77 47.84 -42.37 20.70
N VAL A 78 49.12 -42.02 20.67
CA VAL A 78 49.65 -40.86 19.95
C VAL A 78 50.58 -41.36 18.86
N SER A 79 50.37 -40.90 17.64
CA SER A 79 51.19 -41.23 16.47
C SER A 79 51.59 -39.96 15.72
N PRO A 80 52.79 -39.90 15.11
CA PRO A 80 53.20 -38.76 14.30
C PRO A 80 52.24 -38.57 13.12
N PHE A 81 51.96 -37.32 12.77
CA PHE A 81 51.06 -36.97 11.68
C PHE A 81 51.67 -35.84 10.84
N THR A 82 51.54 -35.94 9.52
CA THR A 82 52.01 -34.95 8.56
C THR A 82 50.90 -34.66 7.56
N PHE A 83 50.60 -33.38 7.35
CA PHE A 83 49.59 -32.94 6.38
C PHE A 83 50.04 -33.23 4.94
N GLN A 84 49.07 -33.52 4.08
CA GLN A 84 49.28 -33.64 2.63
C GLN A 84 49.31 -32.25 1.97
N SER A 85 49.87 -32.14 0.75
CA SER A 85 50.02 -30.85 0.04
C SER A 85 48.71 -30.08 -0.24
N SER A 86 47.55 -30.73 -0.09
CA SER A 86 46.22 -30.15 -0.24
C SER A 86 45.53 -29.76 1.07
N GLU A 87 46.19 -29.97 2.22
CA GLU A 87 45.62 -29.79 3.57
C GLU A 87 46.21 -28.56 4.28
N TYR A 88 46.70 -27.58 3.52
CA TYR A 88 47.07 -26.28 4.05
C TYR A 88 45.87 -25.34 4.08
N VAL A 89 45.75 -24.54 5.13
CA VAL A 89 44.63 -23.61 5.28
C VAL A 89 44.81 -22.42 4.34
N GLY A 90 43.90 -22.24 3.38
CA GLY A 90 43.77 -21.02 2.60
C GLY A 90 42.96 -19.96 3.33
N SER A 91 41.82 -20.35 3.90
CA SER A 91 41.00 -19.50 4.75
C SER A 91 40.39 -20.26 5.93
N ILE A 92 40.28 -19.61 7.09
CA ILE A 92 39.68 -20.16 8.30
C ILE A 92 38.63 -19.21 8.87
N VAL A 93 37.45 -19.74 9.20
CA VAL A 93 36.37 -18.99 9.85
C VAL A 93 36.26 -19.41 11.31
N LEU A 94 36.43 -18.45 12.22
CA LEU A 94 36.46 -18.63 13.67
C LEU A 94 35.25 -17.94 14.30
N SER A 95 34.44 -18.69 15.05
CA SER A 95 33.42 -18.13 15.93
C SER A 95 34.06 -17.61 17.20
N ALA A 96 33.83 -16.35 17.56
CA ALA A 96 34.37 -15.71 18.75
C ALA A 96 33.28 -15.37 19.77
N ASP A 97 33.58 -15.62 21.05
CA ASP A 97 32.82 -15.15 22.22
C ASP A 97 33.78 -14.77 23.37
N PHE A 98 33.30 -14.06 24.39
CA PHE A 98 34.08 -13.77 25.59
C PHE A 98 34.28 -15.02 26.43
N ASN A 99 35.53 -15.37 26.77
CA ASN A 99 35.83 -16.57 27.56
C ASN A 99 35.24 -16.49 28.98
N ASN A 100 35.13 -15.28 29.55
CA ASN A 100 34.49 -15.05 30.85
C ASN A 100 33.29 -14.10 30.70
N LYS A 101 32.08 -14.63 30.94
CA LYS A 101 30.81 -13.89 30.84
C LYS A 101 30.67 -12.73 31.84
N LYS A 102 31.57 -12.59 32.82
CA LYS A 102 31.60 -11.45 33.74
C LYS A 102 32.33 -10.22 33.17
N ASN A 103 33.24 -10.41 32.21
CA ASN A 103 34.06 -9.33 31.62
C ASN A 103 33.60 -9.01 30.18
N VAL A 104 32.29 -8.97 29.97
CA VAL A 104 31.71 -8.63 28.67
C VAL A 104 31.81 -7.13 28.45
N THR A 105 32.35 -6.73 27.31
CA THR A 105 32.42 -5.32 26.91
C THR A 105 31.62 -5.14 25.62
N ALA A 106 30.86 -4.04 25.54
CA ALA A 106 30.11 -3.67 24.34
C ALA A 106 30.97 -2.85 23.34
N GLU A 107 32.24 -2.60 23.67
CA GLU A 107 33.17 -1.86 22.83
C GLU A 107 33.49 -2.64 21.54
N PRO A 108 33.61 -1.98 20.39
CA PRO A 108 33.94 -2.63 19.14
C PRO A 108 35.40 -3.12 19.14
N LEU A 109 35.60 -4.37 18.74
CA LEU A 109 36.90 -5.03 18.56
C LEU A 109 37.25 -5.13 17.07
N ASN A 110 38.48 -4.76 16.72
CA ASN A 110 38.94 -4.74 15.33
C ASN A 110 39.43 -6.12 14.87
N ALA A 111 38.62 -6.77 14.02
CA ALA A 111 38.88 -8.09 13.47
C ALA A 111 40.16 -8.16 12.62
N ASP A 112 40.58 -7.06 11.98
CA ASP A 112 41.81 -7.03 11.18
C ASP A 112 43.06 -7.10 12.07
N LEU A 113 43.05 -6.40 13.21
CA LEU A 113 44.10 -6.49 14.21
C LEU A 113 44.12 -7.86 14.89
N MET A 114 42.93 -8.41 15.18
CA MET A 114 42.77 -9.76 15.72
C MET A 114 43.34 -10.82 14.76
N ALA A 115 43.08 -10.70 13.45
CA ALA A 115 43.58 -11.64 12.44
C ALA A 115 45.11 -11.61 12.36
N ARG A 116 45.72 -10.42 12.40
CA ARG A 116 47.18 -10.28 12.42
C ARG A 116 47.79 -10.92 13.66
N GLU A 117 47.24 -10.63 14.83
CA GLU A 117 47.73 -11.18 16.10
C GLU A 117 47.55 -12.71 16.15
N PHE A 118 46.41 -13.21 15.66
CA PHE A 118 46.14 -14.64 15.56
C PHE A 118 47.12 -15.35 14.63
N SER A 119 47.43 -14.76 13.46
CA SER A 119 48.43 -15.32 12.54
C SER A 119 49.83 -15.38 13.15
N ILE A 120 50.20 -14.42 14.00
CA ILE A 120 51.49 -14.40 14.69
C ILE A 120 51.53 -15.46 15.79
N GLN A 121 50.46 -15.61 16.57
CA GLN A 121 50.41 -16.54 17.71
C GLN A 121 50.27 -18.01 17.28
N PHE A 122 49.46 -18.27 16.24
CA PHE A 122 49.09 -19.64 15.83
C PHE A 122 49.63 -20.07 14.46
N GLY A 123 50.51 -19.28 13.84
CA GLY A 123 51.14 -19.64 12.57
C GLY A 123 51.88 -20.98 12.65
N GLY A 124 51.66 -21.86 11.68
CA GLY A 124 52.25 -23.21 11.62
C GLY A 124 51.59 -24.25 12.53
N GLN A 125 50.41 -23.94 13.10
CA GLN A 125 49.65 -24.90 13.90
C GLN A 125 48.56 -25.61 13.08
N ALA A 126 48.29 -26.86 13.44
CA ALA A 126 47.15 -27.65 12.99
C ALA A 126 45.83 -27.15 13.59
N PHE A 127 44.84 -26.94 12.73
CA PHE A 127 43.46 -26.64 13.10
C PHE A 127 42.52 -27.71 12.55
N SER A 128 41.54 -28.09 13.36
CA SER A 128 40.46 -28.99 12.95
C SER A 128 39.11 -28.30 13.07
N LYS A 129 38.15 -28.69 12.23
CA LYS A 129 36.76 -28.21 12.32
C LYS A 129 36.22 -28.50 13.72
N THR A 130 35.49 -27.55 14.32
CA THR A 130 34.95 -27.57 15.69
C THR A 130 35.96 -27.43 16.83
N MET A 131 37.25 -27.28 16.53
CA MET A 131 38.29 -27.10 17.54
C MET A 131 38.03 -25.83 18.38
N LYS A 132 38.10 -25.98 19.70
CA LYS A 132 37.91 -24.90 20.67
C LYS A 132 39.24 -24.44 21.25
N MET A 133 39.48 -23.14 21.31
CA MET A 133 40.70 -22.57 21.88
C MET A 133 40.47 -21.23 22.56
N ALA A 134 41.43 -20.85 23.41
CA ALA A 134 41.45 -19.55 24.05
C ALA A 134 42.44 -18.64 23.32
N PHE A 135 41.98 -17.45 22.93
CA PHE A 135 42.78 -16.44 22.24
C PHE A 135 42.91 -15.20 23.13
N ARG A 136 44.14 -14.77 23.35
CA ARG A 136 44.43 -13.52 24.05
C ARG A 136 44.70 -12.43 23.01
N PHE A 137 43.79 -11.48 22.93
CA PHE A 137 43.90 -10.31 22.07
C PHE A 137 44.29 -9.09 22.90
N GLU A 138 45.39 -8.43 22.52
CA GLU A 138 45.83 -7.18 23.11
C GLU A 138 45.56 -6.04 22.13
N ASP A 139 44.62 -5.16 22.48
CA ASP A 139 44.36 -3.95 21.71
C ASP A 139 45.39 -2.90 22.13
N LYS A 140 46.48 -2.80 21.35
CA LYS A 140 47.57 -1.84 21.60
C LYS A 140 47.13 -0.38 21.49
N GLU A 141 46.05 -0.09 20.76
CA GLU A 141 45.54 1.28 20.62
C GLU A 141 44.78 1.72 21.88
N LYS A 142 44.12 0.77 22.55
CA LYS A 142 43.31 1.03 23.76
C LYS A 142 43.97 0.56 25.05
N ASN A 143 45.13 -0.08 24.96
CA ASN A 143 45.88 -0.67 26.07
C ASN A 143 45.03 -1.62 26.95
N LYS A 144 44.21 -2.46 26.29
CA LYS A 144 43.32 -3.45 26.95
C LYS A 144 43.61 -4.85 26.44
N VAL A 145 43.53 -5.83 27.35
CA VAL A 145 43.70 -7.25 27.03
C VAL A 145 42.37 -7.97 27.17
N HIS A 146 41.94 -8.64 26.10
CA HIS A 146 40.72 -9.41 26.03
C HIS A 146 41.05 -10.90 25.84
N THR A 147 40.40 -11.76 26.62
CA THR A 147 40.50 -13.22 26.44
C THR A 147 39.21 -13.74 25.81
N LEU A 148 39.31 -14.21 24.58
CA LEU A 148 38.21 -14.72 23.78
C LEU A 148 38.26 -16.25 23.71
N SER A 149 37.09 -16.87 23.66
CA SER A 149 36.93 -18.28 23.30
C SER A 149 36.64 -18.34 21.81
N LEU A 150 37.47 -19.07 21.07
CA LEU A 150 37.32 -19.27 19.62
C LEU A 150 36.93 -20.70 19.30
N VAL A 151 36.05 -20.87 18.32
CA VAL A 151 35.64 -22.17 17.78
C VAL A 151 35.78 -22.16 16.26
N VAL A 152 36.51 -23.13 15.70
CA VAL A 152 36.65 -23.25 14.25
C VAL A 152 35.34 -23.70 13.62
N LYS A 153 34.72 -22.86 12.78
CA LYS A 153 33.46 -23.20 12.06
C LYS A 153 33.74 -23.95 10.76
N SER A 154 34.63 -23.41 9.94
CA SER A 154 34.98 -23.96 8.63
C SER A 154 36.42 -23.64 8.27
N ILE A 155 37.03 -24.55 7.52
CA ILE A 155 38.38 -24.42 6.98
C ILE A 155 38.29 -24.67 5.47
N GLU A 156 38.88 -23.76 4.71
CA GLU A 156 39.04 -23.87 3.28
C GLU A 156 40.50 -24.18 2.95
N GLY A 157 40.72 -25.30 2.29
CA GLY A 157 42.03 -25.80 1.91
C GLY A 157 42.59 -25.12 0.67
N PHE A 158 43.90 -24.97 0.66
CA PHE A 158 44.71 -24.47 -0.43
C PHE A 158 45.64 -25.58 -0.92
N ASP A 159 45.59 -25.88 -2.22
CA ASP A 159 46.43 -26.89 -2.85
C ASP A 159 47.69 -26.23 -3.42
N VAL A 160 48.83 -26.48 -2.77
CA VAL A 160 50.13 -25.87 -3.10
C VAL A 160 50.59 -26.23 -4.51
N ASN A 161 50.25 -27.44 -4.99
CA ASN A 161 50.65 -27.90 -6.32
C ASN A 161 49.88 -27.17 -7.43
N LYS A 162 48.60 -26.87 -7.21
CA LYS A 162 47.78 -26.12 -8.19
C LYS A 162 48.15 -24.65 -8.25
N ALA A 163 48.54 -24.05 -7.13
CA ALA A 163 49.00 -22.67 -7.06
C ALA A 163 50.35 -22.45 -7.77
N ALA A 164 51.28 -23.42 -7.66
CA ALA A 164 52.56 -23.37 -8.37
C ALA A 164 52.39 -23.43 -9.90
N ILE A 165 51.40 -24.17 -10.40
CA ILE A 165 51.07 -24.26 -11.82
C ILE A 165 50.45 -22.94 -12.34
N ALA A 166 49.58 -22.32 -11.54
CA ALA A 166 48.97 -21.02 -11.87
C ALA A 166 50.00 -19.87 -11.87
N ALA A 167 50.99 -19.89 -10.98
CA ALA A 167 52.06 -18.88 -10.93
C ALA A 167 53.04 -18.96 -12.11
N ASN A 168 53.19 -20.13 -12.75
CA ASN A 168 54.08 -20.37 -13.89
C ASN A 168 53.41 -20.20 -15.27
N GLY A 169 52.24 -19.56 -15.34
CA GLY A 169 51.60 -19.21 -16.62
C GLY A 169 50.96 -20.37 -17.38
N GLY A 170 50.73 -21.52 -16.73
CA GLY A 170 49.92 -22.59 -17.29
C GLY A 170 48.44 -22.23 -17.18
N GLY A 171 47.73 -22.15 -18.32
CA GLY A 171 46.30 -21.84 -18.38
C GLY A 171 45.50 -22.74 -17.45
N ALA A 172 44.95 -22.14 -16.38
CA ALA A 172 44.11 -22.84 -15.42
C ALA A 172 42.65 -22.70 -15.84
N ASP A 173 41.93 -23.83 -15.93
CA ASP A 173 40.47 -23.88 -15.98
C ASP A 173 39.87 -22.96 -14.90
N GLU A 174 39.06 -21.98 -15.30
CA GLU A 174 38.42 -21.00 -14.40
C GLU A 174 37.51 -21.65 -13.34
N ASN A 175 37.15 -22.93 -13.50
CA ASN A 175 36.36 -23.70 -12.54
C ASN A 175 37.18 -24.44 -11.47
N ALA A 176 38.52 -24.48 -11.56
CA ALA A 176 39.38 -25.27 -10.66
C ALA A 176 39.91 -24.50 -9.43
N ALA A 177 39.72 -23.18 -9.37
CA ALA A 177 40.21 -22.30 -8.31
C ALA A 177 39.17 -22.05 -7.18
N LYS A 178 38.20 -22.95 -6.99
CA LYS A 178 37.26 -22.84 -5.86
C LYS A 178 37.86 -23.47 -4.61
N PRO A 179 37.90 -22.76 -3.47
CA PRO A 179 38.40 -23.30 -2.22
C PRO A 179 37.63 -24.57 -1.83
N LYS A 180 38.35 -25.65 -1.50
CA LYS A 180 37.74 -26.92 -1.08
C LYS A 180 37.62 -26.92 0.44
N GLN A 181 36.44 -27.24 0.98
CA GLN A 181 36.30 -27.41 2.41
C GLN A 181 37.10 -28.65 2.88
N ILE A 182 37.90 -28.47 3.93
CA ILE A 182 38.70 -29.51 4.56
C ILE A 182 38.34 -29.63 6.04
N ASP A 183 38.47 -30.82 6.62
CA ASP A 183 38.15 -31.07 8.02
C ASP A 183 39.30 -30.68 8.97
N ALA A 184 40.55 -30.75 8.52
CA ALA A 184 41.73 -30.31 9.26
C ALA A 184 42.82 -29.78 8.31
N GLY A 185 43.61 -28.82 8.77
CA GLY A 185 44.75 -28.31 8.01
C GLY A 185 45.74 -27.48 8.83
N GLU A 186 46.93 -27.23 8.28
CA GLU A 186 47.97 -26.38 8.89
C GLU A 186 47.79 -24.91 8.50
N LEU A 187 47.78 -24.01 9.49
CA LEU A 187 47.65 -22.56 9.28
C LEU A 187 48.95 -21.98 8.72
N LEU A 188 48.88 -21.38 7.53
CA LEU A 188 50.00 -20.69 6.92
C LEU A 188 50.02 -19.21 7.35
N PRO A 189 51.19 -18.55 7.35
CA PRO A 189 51.29 -17.11 7.68
C PRO A 189 50.48 -16.19 6.75
N ASN A 190 50.12 -16.66 5.55
CA ASN A 190 49.33 -15.92 4.56
C ASN A 190 47.86 -16.38 4.49
N SER A 191 47.41 -17.25 5.39
CA SER A 191 46.02 -17.70 5.44
C SER A 191 45.06 -16.54 5.77
N VAL A 192 43.91 -16.50 5.11
CA VAL A 192 42.87 -15.50 5.38
C VAL A 192 42.07 -15.92 6.61
N ILE A 193 42.19 -15.18 7.70
CA ILE A 193 41.49 -15.45 8.96
C ILE A 193 40.25 -14.57 9.05
N VAL A 194 39.10 -15.19 9.31
CA VAL A 194 37.80 -14.53 9.36
C VAL A 194 37.15 -14.79 10.71
N PHE A 195 36.69 -13.74 11.39
CA PHE A 195 36.01 -13.84 12.68
C PHE A 195 34.50 -13.62 12.56
N ASP A 196 33.73 -14.62 12.97
CA ASP A 196 32.29 -14.52 13.21
C ASP A 196 32.01 -14.33 14.70
N LYS A 197 30.93 -13.62 15.03
CA LYS A 197 30.39 -13.68 16.39
C LYS A 197 29.63 -14.99 16.61
N GLU A 198 29.68 -15.53 17.83
CA GLU A 198 28.81 -16.64 18.23
C GLU A 198 27.35 -16.19 18.32
N GLU A 199 26.41 -17.07 18.00
CA GLU A 199 24.96 -16.77 18.05
C GLU A 199 24.54 -16.46 19.48
N GLY A 200 24.06 -15.24 19.72
CA GLY A 200 23.69 -14.75 21.06
C GLY A 200 24.82 -14.06 21.84
N SER A 201 26.03 -13.95 21.29
CA SER A 201 27.12 -13.17 21.90
C SER A 201 26.90 -11.65 21.73
N MET A 202 27.29 -10.89 22.76
CA MET A 202 27.33 -9.42 22.75
C MET A 202 28.60 -8.85 22.08
N LEU A 203 29.45 -9.71 21.51
CA LEU A 203 30.68 -9.31 20.84
C LEU A 203 30.39 -8.43 19.61
N ASN A 204 30.96 -7.24 19.58
CA ASN A 204 30.86 -6.31 18.45
C ASN A 204 32.16 -6.30 17.64
N LEU A 205 32.18 -6.98 16.49
CA LEU A 205 33.33 -7.03 15.59
C LEU A 205 33.20 -5.99 14.47
N ILE A 206 34.30 -5.25 14.23
CA ILE A 206 34.48 -4.28 13.14
C ILE A 206 35.70 -4.68 12.28
N GLY A 207 35.77 -4.22 11.03
CA GLY A 207 36.90 -4.50 10.12
C GLY A 207 36.56 -5.47 8.98
N LYS A 208 37.51 -5.65 8.06
CA LYS A 208 37.31 -6.43 6.82
C LYS A 208 37.40 -7.94 7.04
N SER A 209 38.13 -8.37 8.06
CA SER A 209 38.31 -9.77 8.47
C SER A 209 37.15 -10.29 9.31
N LYS A 210 36.03 -9.55 9.40
CA LYS A 210 34.79 -10.05 9.97
C LYS A 210 34.11 -10.97 8.96
N GLY A 211 33.55 -12.08 9.43
CA GLY A 211 32.74 -12.92 8.56
C GLY A 211 31.58 -12.12 8.01
N LYS A 212 31.30 -12.35 6.73
CA LYS A 212 30.08 -11.89 6.09
C LYS A 212 28.95 -12.64 6.79
N SER A 213 28.51 -12.17 7.96
CA SER A 213 27.23 -12.57 8.54
C SER A 213 26.27 -12.53 7.39
N ALA A 214 25.78 -13.70 6.97
CA ALA A 214 25.02 -13.83 5.74
C ALA A 214 23.96 -12.75 5.77
N TYR A 215 24.10 -11.76 4.90
CA TYR A 215 23.08 -10.75 4.71
C TYR A 215 21.88 -11.56 4.27
N ARG A 216 20.98 -11.88 5.21
CA ARG A 216 19.68 -12.44 4.89
C ARG A 216 19.03 -11.32 4.13
N SER A 217 19.11 -11.39 2.80
CA SER A 217 18.44 -10.48 1.90
C SER A 217 17.01 -10.38 2.41
N ILE A 218 16.66 -9.19 2.90
CA ILE A 218 15.34 -8.90 3.48
C ILE A 218 14.27 -9.10 2.40
N ILE A 219 14.65 -9.24 1.13
CA ILE A 219 13.78 -9.41 -0.03
C ILE A 219 14.16 -10.69 -0.76
N ASN A 220 13.17 -11.56 -1.01
CA ASN A 220 13.30 -12.69 -1.92
C ASN A 220 13.33 -12.16 -3.37
N PRO A 221 14.30 -12.56 -4.21
CA PRO A 221 14.53 -11.98 -5.53
C PRO A 221 13.47 -12.34 -6.59
N ASN A 222 12.59 -13.32 -6.34
CA ASN A 222 11.57 -13.75 -7.29
C ASN A 222 10.20 -13.20 -6.87
N TRP A 223 9.78 -12.06 -7.43
CA TRP A 223 8.46 -11.49 -7.19
C TRP A 223 7.67 -11.38 -8.50
N ASN A 224 6.52 -12.04 -8.57
CA ASN A 224 5.53 -11.87 -9.63
C ASN A 224 4.29 -11.21 -9.01
N PHE A 225 3.96 -9.99 -9.45
CA PHE A 225 2.82 -9.23 -8.89
C PHE A 225 1.47 -9.94 -9.03
N GLN A 226 1.28 -10.68 -10.13
CA GLN A 226 0.09 -11.49 -10.35
C GLN A 226 -0.05 -12.64 -9.34
N GLU A 227 1.05 -13.30 -8.98
CA GLU A 227 1.05 -14.36 -7.96
C GLU A 227 0.78 -13.81 -6.56
N MET A 228 1.10 -12.54 -6.31
CA MET A 228 0.84 -11.85 -5.05
C MET A 228 -0.61 -11.35 -4.93
N GLY A 229 -1.43 -11.48 -5.97
CA GLY A 229 -2.83 -11.08 -5.97
C GLY A 229 -3.03 -9.56 -5.92
N ILE A 230 -2.05 -8.77 -6.37
CA ILE A 230 -2.19 -7.32 -6.54
C ILE A 230 -2.36 -7.03 -8.04
N GLY A 231 -3.44 -6.36 -8.42
CA GLY A 231 -3.69 -5.94 -9.80
C GLY A 231 -3.85 -4.43 -9.90
N GLY A 232 -3.34 -3.83 -10.97
CA GLY A 232 -3.57 -2.43 -11.34
C GLY A 232 -2.76 -1.38 -10.58
N LEU A 233 -1.86 -1.77 -9.68
CA LEU A 233 -1.07 -0.87 -8.82
C LEU A 233 0.45 -1.00 -9.05
N ASP A 234 0.85 -1.51 -10.21
CA ASP A 234 2.24 -1.84 -10.54
C ASP A 234 3.16 -0.60 -10.46
N LYS A 235 2.65 0.57 -10.88
CA LYS A 235 3.40 1.83 -10.88
C LYS A 235 3.60 2.37 -9.47
N GLU A 236 2.54 2.41 -8.69
CA GLU A 236 2.52 2.88 -7.30
C GLU A 236 3.42 1.99 -6.44
N PHE A 237 3.31 0.67 -6.61
CA PHE A 237 4.13 -0.29 -5.89
C PHE A 237 5.61 -0.17 -6.29
N SER A 238 5.93 -0.05 -7.57
CA SER A 238 7.31 0.14 -8.03
C SER A 238 7.94 1.43 -7.48
N ASN A 239 7.15 2.50 -7.35
CA ASN A 239 7.60 3.75 -6.75
C ASN A 239 7.88 3.59 -5.24
N ILE A 240 7.00 2.90 -4.51
CA ILE A 240 7.23 2.55 -3.11
C ILE A 240 8.50 1.70 -2.99
N PHE A 241 8.68 0.70 -3.85
CA PHE A 241 9.83 -0.18 -3.79
C PHE A 241 11.14 0.56 -4.00
N ARG A 242 11.20 1.40 -5.05
CA ARG A 242 12.37 2.21 -5.34
C ARG A 242 12.71 3.20 -4.22
N ARG A 243 11.70 3.81 -3.57
CA ARG A 243 11.93 4.85 -2.56
C ARG A 243 12.10 4.30 -1.14
N ALA A 244 11.33 3.30 -0.75
CA ALA A 244 11.30 2.75 0.61
C ALA A 244 12.25 1.56 0.80
N PHE A 245 12.32 0.68 -0.20
CA PHE A 245 12.96 -0.63 -0.06
C PHE A 245 14.34 -0.70 -0.70
N ALA A 246 14.66 0.14 -1.69
CA ALA A 246 15.98 0.15 -2.32
C ALA A 246 17.12 0.30 -1.29
N SER A 247 16.99 1.21 -0.32
CA SER A 247 18.00 1.39 0.74
C SER A 247 18.20 0.12 1.60
N ARG A 248 17.20 -0.76 1.67
CA ARG A 248 17.23 -2.02 2.42
C ARG A 248 17.59 -3.25 1.57
N VAL A 249 17.80 -3.08 0.27
CA VAL A 249 18.29 -4.14 -0.65
C VAL A 249 19.81 -4.11 -0.71
N PHE A 250 20.40 -2.91 -0.66
CA PHE A 250 21.84 -2.75 -0.76
C PHE A 250 22.56 -3.10 0.55
N PRO A 251 23.83 -3.55 0.48
CA PRO A 251 24.64 -3.82 1.67
C PRO A 251 24.73 -2.59 2.60
N PRO A 252 24.68 -2.77 3.93
CA PRO A 252 24.68 -1.66 4.88
C PRO A 252 25.94 -0.81 4.79
N GLU A 253 27.10 -1.41 4.48
CA GLU A 253 28.37 -0.69 4.27
C GLU A 253 28.27 0.38 3.18
N PHE A 254 27.55 0.09 2.09
CA PHE A 254 27.34 1.02 1.00
C PHE A 254 26.39 2.16 1.39
N ILE A 255 25.36 1.85 2.20
CA ILE A 255 24.41 2.84 2.71
C ILE A 255 25.08 3.79 3.72
N GLU A 256 25.94 3.27 4.59
CA GLU A 256 26.73 4.06 5.54
C GLU A 256 27.68 5.02 4.82
N GLN A 257 28.35 4.56 3.76
CA GLN A 257 29.20 5.41 2.91
C GLN A 257 28.41 6.54 2.23
N LEU A 258 27.17 6.29 1.84
CA LEU A 258 26.28 7.30 1.26
C LEU A 258 25.63 8.21 2.31
N GLY A 259 25.77 7.91 3.60
CA GLY A 259 25.14 8.67 4.68
C GLY A 259 23.60 8.67 4.62
N MET A 260 23.00 7.72 3.92
CA MET A 260 21.54 7.67 3.73
C MET A 260 20.85 7.05 4.94
N LYS A 261 19.75 7.68 5.37
CA LYS A 261 18.85 7.12 6.39
C LYS A 261 17.76 6.30 5.72
N HIS A 262 17.37 5.19 6.34
CA HIS A 262 16.25 4.39 5.87
C HIS A 262 14.92 5.10 6.11
N VAL A 263 13.98 4.91 5.18
CA VAL A 263 12.61 5.45 5.29
C VAL A 263 11.87 4.73 6.42
N ARG A 264 11.33 5.50 7.37
CA ARG A 264 10.64 4.97 8.56
C ARG A 264 9.16 4.72 8.36
N GLY A 265 8.51 5.48 7.49
CA GLY A 265 7.06 5.51 7.40
C GLY A 265 6.54 5.62 5.99
N ILE A 266 5.52 4.81 5.69
CA ILE A 266 4.72 4.86 4.47
C ILE A 266 3.27 5.16 4.87
N LEU A 267 2.64 6.13 4.24
CA LEU A 267 1.22 6.42 4.36
C LEU A 267 0.52 6.09 3.04
N LEU A 268 -0.38 5.11 3.08
CA LEU A 268 -1.27 4.77 1.98
C LEU A 268 -2.62 5.47 2.21
N TYR A 269 -3.02 6.33 1.29
CA TYR A 269 -4.32 7.01 1.38
C TYR A 269 -5.09 6.90 0.05
N GLY A 270 -6.42 7.01 0.10
CA GLY A 270 -7.25 6.92 -1.11
C GLY A 270 -8.68 6.48 -0.79
N PRO A 271 -9.59 6.46 -1.78
CA PRO A 271 -10.98 6.06 -1.56
C PRO A 271 -11.11 4.64 -0.99
N PRO A 272 -12.19 4.34 -0.25
CA PRO A 272 -12.41 3.00 0.28
C PRO A 272 -12.51 1.96 -0.86
N GLY A 273 -12.16 0.71 -0.57
CA GLY A 273 -12.28 -0.38 -1.55
C GLY A 273 -11.16 -0.49 -2.59
N THR A 274 -10.14 0.38 -2.59
CA THR A 274 -9.00 0.32 -3.54
C THR A 274 -7.88 -0.66 -3.17
N GLY A 275 -8.06 -1.47 -2.12
CA GLY A 275 -7.08 -2.51 -1.76
C GLY A 275 -5.88 -2.04 -0.93
N LYS A 276 -5.96 -0.88 -0.25
CA LYS A 276 -4.90 -0.37 0.66
C LYS A 276 -4.44 -1.42 1.70
N THR A 277 -5.40 -2.05 2.38
CA THR A 277 -5.15 -3.10 3.38
C THR A 277 -4.49 -4.34 2.78
N LEU A 278 -4.89 -4.73 1.56
CA LEU A 278 -4.27 -5.84 0.84
C LEU A 278 -2.82 -5.50 0.46
N MET A 279 -2.58 -4.30 -0.06
CA MET A 279 -1.26 -3.82 -0.41
C MET A 279 -0.30 -3.83 0.80
N ALA A 280 -0.73 -3.30 1.94
CA ALA A 280 0.10 -3.29 3.15
C ALA A 280 0.43 -4.70 3.66
N ARG A 281 -0.55 -5.63 3.64
CA ARG A 281 -0.33 -7.03 4.03
C ARG A 281 0.65 -7.73 3.10
N GLN A 282 0.53 -7.52 1.79
CA GLN A 282 1.44 -8.10 0.81
C GLN A 282 2.85 -7.53 0.91
N ILE A 283 3.00 -6.22 1.17
CA ILE A 283 4.30 -5.62 1.50
C ILE A 283 4.92 -6.30 2.72
N GLY A 284 4.14 -6.50 3.78
CA GLY A 284 4.58 -7.19 5.00
C GLY A 284 5.02 -8.64 4.75
N LYS A 285 4.30 -9.37 3.89
CA LYS A 285 4.63 -10.76 3.51
C LYS A 285 5.82 -10.87 2.55
N MET A 286 5.99 -9.90 1.65
CA MET A 286 7.07 -9.87 0.67
C MET A 286 8.43 -9.64 1.33
N LEU A 287 8.45 -8.76 2.33
CA LEU A 287 9.63 -8.52 3.12
C LEU A 287 9.81 -9.75 4.02
N ASN A 288 10.97 -10.40 3.94
CA ASN A 288 11.42 -11.46 4.84
C ASN A 288 11.78 -10.90 6.23
N ALA A 289 10.90 -10.03 6.72
CA ALA A 289 10.95 -9.35 8.00
C ALA A 289 10.39 -10.25 9.10
N ARG A 290 10.43 -9.77 10.34
CA ARG A 290 9.64 -10.38 11.43
C ARG A 290 8.15 -10.31 11.10
N GLU A 291 7.36 -11.18 11.72
CA GLU A 291 5.91 -11.20 11.51
C GLU A 291 5.31 -9.79 11.70
N PRO A 292 4.57 -9.27 10.69
CA PRO A 292 4.08 -7.90 10.73
C PRO A 292 3.01 -7.75 11.81
N LYS A 293 3.16 -6.74 12.67
CA LYS A 293 2.14 -6.40 13.67
C LYS A 293 1.06 -5.55 13.01
N ILE A 294 -0.11 -6.11 12.81
CA ILE A 294 -1.28 -5.40 12.26
C ILE A 294 -2.15 -4.93 13.42
N VAL A 295 -2.38 -3.63 13.50
CA VAL A 295 -3.19 -3.01 14.53
C VAL A 295 -4.22 -2.10 13.88
N ASN A 296 -5.48 -2.22 14.30
CA ASN A 296 -6.52 -1.29 13.84
C ASN A 296 -6.51 -0.05 14.73
N GLY A 297 -6.63 1.15 14.16
CA GLY A 297 -6.59 2.43 14.88
C GLY A 297 -7.50 2.45 16.12
N PRO A 298 -8.79 2.10 16.00
CA PRO A 298 -9.71 2.06 17.13
C PRO A 298 -9.31 1.07 18.24
N GLN A 299 -8.59 -0.02 17.94
CA GLN A 299 -8.17 -1.01 18.93
C GLN A 299 -7.12 -0.46 19.91
N ILE A 300 -6.46 0.64 19.57
CA ILE A 300 -5.45 1.27 20.43
C ILE A 300 -6.11 2.19 21.46
N LEU A 301 -7.36 2.61 21.21
CA LEU A 301 -8.07 3.58 22.03
C LEU A 301 -8.83 2.87 23.17
N ASP A 302 -8.30 2.98 24.37
CA ASP A 302 -8.95 2.53 25.61
C ASP A 302 -9.57 3.70 26.38
N LYS A 303 -10.65 3.40 27.11
CA LYS A 303 -11.36 4.40 27.94
C LYS A 303 -10.53 4.86 29.15
N TYR A 304 -9.52 4.09 29.55
CA TYR A 304 -8.65 4.40 30.68
C TYR A 304 -7.49 5.29 30.24
N VAL A 305 -7.34 6.44 30.90
CA VAL A 305 -6.27 7.41 30.62
C VAL A 305 -4.90 6.75 30.83
N GLY A 306 -4.02 6.87 29.82
CA GLY A 306 -2.66 6.31 29.86
C GLY A 306 -2.53 4.86 29.34
N GLU A 307 -3.63 4.09 29.28
CA GLU A 307 -3.58 2.73 28.74
C GLU A 307 -3.33 2.72 27.23
N SER A 308 -4.00 3.63 26.51
CA SER A 308 -3.78 3.85 25.06
C SER A 308 -2.31 4.16 24.73
N GLU A 309 -1.63 4.99 25.54
CA GLU A 309 -0.20 5.30 25.38
C GLU A 309 0.70 4.10 25.68
N SER A 310 0.36 3.33 26.73
CA SER A 310 1.06 2.11 27.10
C SER A 310 0.99 1.08 25.99
N ASN A 311 -0.18 0.93 25.35
CA ASN A 311 -0.37 0.04 24.20
C ASN A 311 0.52 0.45 23.03
N VAL A 312 0.62 1.75 22.70
CA VAL A 312 1.58 2.23 21.69
C VAL A 312 3.02 1.90 22.11
N ARG A 313 3.42 2.11 23.37
CA ARG A 313 4.79 1.77 23.81
C ARG A 313 5.09 0.27 23.69
N LYS A 314 4.14 -0.60 24.05
CA LYS A 314 4.27 -2.06 23.93
C LYS A 314 4.47 -2.50 22.48
N LEU A 315 3.83 -1.84 21.51
CA LEU A 315 4.00 -2.18 20.08
C LEU A 315 5.45 -2.00 19.61
N PHE A 316 6.12 -0.93 20.06
CA PHE A 316 7.50 -0.59 19.70
C PHE A 316 8.56 -1.25 20.60
N ALA A 317 8.19 -1.73 21.79
CA ALA A 317 9.13 -2.29 22.77
C ALA A 317 9.99 -3.45 22.22
N ASP A 318 9.37 -4.41 21.53
CA ASP A 318 10.10 -5.56 20.97
C ASP A 318 11.16 -5.11 19.94
N ALA A 319 10.83 -4.11 19.13
CA ALA A 319 11.73 -3.58 18.11
C ALA A 319 12.89 -2.76 18.72
N GLU A 320 12.60 -2.01 19.80
CA GLU A 320 13.60 -1.28 20.59
C GLU A 320 14.57 -2.23 21.30
N GLU A 321 14.06 -3.30 21.92
CA GLU A 321 14.89 -4.30 22.58
C GLU A 321 15.80 -5.04 21.60
N GLU A 322 15.29 -5.44 20.43
CA GLU A 322 16.10 -6.10 19.41
C GLU A 322 17.14 -5.14 18.82
N TRP A 323 16.81 -3.85 18.64
CA TRP A 323 17.78 -2.83 18.24
C TRP A 323 18.90 -2.68 19.27
N ARG A 324 18.57 -2.59 20.56
CA ARG A 324 19.57 -2.46 21.63
C ARG A 324 20.49 -3.69 21.74
N ARG A 325 19.97 -4.89 21.42
CA ARG A 325 20.74 -6.15 21.46
C ARG A 325 21.61 -6.39 20.23
N CYS A 326 21.13 -6.04 19.03
CA CYS A 326 21.76 -6.45 17.76
C CYS A 326 22.24 -5.29 16.87
N GLY A 327 21.89 -4.05 17.21
CA GLY A 327 22.29 -2.84 16.50
C GLY A 327 21.98 -2.92 15.00
N ALA A 328 22.97 -2.60 14.16
CA ALA A 328 22.84 -2.61 12.70
C ALA A 328 22.46 -3.99 12.10
N ASN A 329 22.55 -5.08 12.85
CA ASN A 329 22.17 -6.42 12.39
C ASN A 329 20.74 -6.83 12.82
N SER A 330 19.97 -5.93 13.45
CA SER A 330 18.60 -6.23 13.86
C SER A 330 17.69 -6.45 12.64
N GLY A 331 16.77 -7.41 12.76
CA GLY A 331 15.75 -7.63 11.74
C GLY A 331 14.81 -6.44 11.60
N LEU A 332 14.21 -6.29 10.41
CA LEU A 332 13.17 -5.29 10.16
C LEU A 332 11.88 -5.68 10.90
N HIS A 333 11.36 -4.75 11.70
CA HIS A 333 10.04 -4.83 12.32
C HIS A 333 9.05 -3.97 11.52
N ILE A 334 7.93 -4.57 11.13
CA ILE A 334 6.88 -3.88 10.37
C ILE A 334 5.65 -3.72 11.26
N ILE A 335 5.19 -2.47 11.40
CA ILE A 335 3.99 -2.11 12.14
C ILE A 335 2.99 -1.52 11.15
N ILE A 336 1.83 -2.15 11.01
CA ILE A 336 0.77 -1.73 10.09
C ILE A 336 -0.37 -1.17 10.92
N PHE A 337 -0.68 0.12 10.72
CA PHE A 337 -1.84 0.80 11.29
C PHE A 337 -2.93 0.92 10.23
N ASP A 338 -4.04 0.20 10.43
CA ASP A 338 -5.27 0.45 9.67
C ASP A 338 -6.07 1.58 10.33
N GLU A 339 -6.80 2.35 9.52
CA GLU A 339 -7.58 3.50 9.98
C GLU A 339 -6.80 4.44 10.93
N ILE A 340 -5.58 4.82 10.51
CA ILE A 340 -4.68 5.65 11.33
C ILE A 340 -5.29 7.03 11.66
N ASP A 341 -6.24 7.51 10.86
CA ASP A 341 -7.01 8.74 11.12
C ASP A 341 -7.92 8.64 12.35
N ALA A 342 -8.22 7.43 12.85
CA ALA A 342 -8.95 7.26 14.11
C ALA A 342 -8.10 7.70 15.34
N ILE A 343 -6.79 7.43 15.30
CA ILE A 343 -5.85 7.74 16.38
C ILE A 343 -5.13 9.07 16.16
N CYS A 344 -4.87 9.45 14.92
CA CYS A 344 -4.02 10.58 14.55
C CYS A 344 -4.79 11.77 13.97
N LYS A 345 -5.86 12.18 14.64
CA LYS A 345 -6.67 13.34 14.22
C LYS A 345 -5.90 14.64 14.38
N GLN A 346 -6.27 15.64 13.56
CA GLN A 346 -5.74 16.99 13.68
C GLN A 346 -6.02 17.56 15.08
N ARG A 347 -4.96 18.06 15.73
CA ARG A 347 -5.04 18.58 17.11
C ARG A 347 -5.96 19.79 17.18
N GLY A 348 -6.74 19.89 18.26
CA GLY A 348 -7.60 21.05 18.54
C GLY A 348 -8.93 21.10 17.77
N SER A 349 -9.32 20.04 17.05
CA SER A 349 -10.53 20.05 16.21
C SER A 349 -11.86 19.88 16.98
N MET A 350 -11.87 19.53 18.26
CA MET A 350 -13.08 19.43 19.11
C MET A 350 -12.80 19.72 20.59
N ALA A 351 -13.63 20.56 21.21
CA ALA A 351 -13.64 20.82 22.65
C ALA A 351 -14.45 19.71 23.36
N GLY A 352 -13.78 18.73 23.98
CA GLY A 352 -14.45 17.80 24.92
C GLY A 352 -13.90 16.37 25.00
N SER A 353 -13.30 15.83 23.92
CA SER A 353 -12.81 14.44 23.86
C SER A 353 -11.39 14.29 23.31
N SER A 354 -10.69 15.40 23.07
CA SER A 354 -9.41 15.49 22.35
C SER A 354 -8.17 15.13 23.17
N SER A 355 -8.23 15.12 24.51
CA SER A 355 -7.03 14.96 25.34
C SER A 355 -6.34 13.60 25.16
N VAL A 356 -7.10 12.50 25.08
CA VAL A 356 -6.52 11.16 24.91
C VAL A 356 -5.94 10.98 23.49
N HIS A 357 -6.61 11.51 22.47
CA HIS A 357 -6.11 11.45 21.10
C HIS A 357 -4.79 12.22 20.96
N ASP A 358 -4.71 13.43 21.52
CA ASP A 358 -3.50 14.26 21.45
C ASP A 358 -2.30 13.59 22.14
N THR A 359 -2.51 12.92 23.28
CA THR A 359 -1.41 12.23 23.98
C THR A 359 -0.93 10.98 23.23
N VAL A 360 -1.84 10.22 22.61
CA VAL A 360 -1.49 9.07 21.76
C VAL A 360 -0.67 9.51 20.54
N VAL A 361 -1.05 10.62 19.89
CA VAL A 361 -0.28 11.18 18.77
C VAL A 361 1.12 11.61 19.21
N ASN A 362 1.22 12.33 20.33
CA ASN A 362 2.52 12.72 20.89
C ASN A 362 3.40 11.49 21.23
N GLN A 363 2.80 10.43 21.76
CA GLN A 363 3.50 9.20 22.07
C GLN A 363 4.00 8.50 20.81
N LEU A 364 3.21 8.44 19.74
CA LEU A 364 3.61 7.87 18.45
C LEU A 364 4.74 8.70 17.82
N LEU A 365 4.63 10.02 17.82
CA LEU A 365 5.68 10.93 17.35
C LEU A 365 6.99 10.76 18.11
N SER A 366 6.91 10.68 19.44
CA SER A 366 8.08 10.45 20.30
C SER A 366 8.75 9.10 20.01
N LYS A 367 7.98 8.05 19.70
CA LYS A 367 8.50 6.74 19.29
C LYS A 367 9.11 6.73 17.89
N MET A 368 8.56 7.52 16.96
CA MET A 368 9.11 7.64 15.61
C MET A 368 10.37 8.52 15.53
N ASP A 369 10.44 9.59 16.32
CA ASP A 369 11.54 10.57 16.29
C ASP A 369 12.62 10.36 17.37
N GLY A 370 12.36 9.49 18.35
CA GLY A 370 13.06 9.43 19.63
C GLY A 370 14.59 9.53 19.60
N VAL A 371 15.16 9.83 20.77
CA VAL A 371 16.60 10.09 20.99
C VAL A 371 17.49 8.98 20.43
N GLU A 372 17.03 7.72 20.47
CA GLU A 372 17.64 6.60 19.75
C GLU A 372 16.95 6.43 18.40
N GLN A 373 17.63 6.85 17.33
CA GLN A 373 17.15 6.68 15.95
C GLN A 373 17.10 5.20 15.56
N LEU A 374 15.92 4.59 15.71
CA LEU A 374 15.66 3.19 15.34
C LEU A 374 15.60 3.06 13.81
N ASN A 375 16.59 2.40 13.21
CA ASN A 375 16.66 2.18 11.76
C ASN A 375 16.02 0.85 11.33
N ASN A 376 15.64 0.00 12.30
CA ASN A 376 15.06 -1.33 12.09
C ASN A 376 13.53 -1.36 12.10
N ILE A 377 12.85 -0.21 12.03
CA ILE A 377 11.39 -0.13 12.08
C ILE A 377 10.83 0.46 10.78
N LEU A 378 9.73 -0.12 10.30
CA LEU A 378 8.91 0.40 9.22
C LEU A 378 7.45 0.49 9.68
N VAL A 379 6.91 1.71 9.69
CA VAL A 379 5.51 1.98 9.99
C VAL A 379 4.74 2.16 8.68
N ILE A 380 3.64 1.42 8.48
CA ILE A 380 2.74 1.58 7.35
C ILE A 380 1.39 2.04 7.89
N GLY A 381 1.02 3.29 7.63
CA GLY A 381 -0.29 3.84 7.96
C GLY A 381 -1.24 3.75 6.77
N MET A 382 -2.50 3.41 7.01
CA MET A 382 -3.55 3.39 6.00
C MET A 382 -4.70 4.30 6.44
N THR A 383 -5.20 5.11 5.51
CA THR A 383 -6.36 5.97 5.76
C THR A 383 -7.21 6.15 4.52
N ASN A 384 -8.49 6.46 4.71
CA ASN A 384 -9.35 6.96 3.63
C ASN A 384 -9.29 8.50 3.51
N ARG A 385 -8.84 9.19 4.56
CA ARG A 385 -8.95 10.64 4.72
C ARG A 385 -7.62 11.24 5.15
N ARG A 386 -6.80 11.63 4.17
CA ARG A 386 -5.52 12.32 4.41
C ARG A 386 -5.69 13.65 5.15
N ASP A 387 -6.80 14.34 4.90
CA ASP A 387 -7.15 15.64 5.49
C ASP A 387 -7.32 15.59 7.01
N MET A 388 -7.70 14.42 7.55
CA MET A 388 -7.92 14.25 8.99
C MET A 388 -6.65 13.99 9.79
N ILE A 389 -5.53 13.68 9.12
CA ILE A 389 -4.28 13.30 9.77
C ILE A 389 -3.50 14.53 10.24
N ASP A 390 -2.90 14.45 11.43
CA ASP A 390 -1.98 15.47 11.94
C ASP A 390 -0.78 15.69 10.99
N GLU A 391 -0.61 16.92 10.52
CA GLU A 391 0.51 17.35 9.66
C GLU A 391 1.88 17.05 10.27
N ALA A 392 1.99 16.98 11.60
CA ALA A 392 3.22 16.59 12.27
C ALA A 392 3.70 15.20 11.79
N LEU A 393 2.81 14.22 11.65
CA LEU A 393 3.17 12.87 11.20
C LEU A 393 3.59 12.83 9.73
N LEU A 394 3.06 13.75 8.91
CA LEU A 394 3.30 13.84 7.47
C LEU A 394 4.68 14.44 7.12
N ARG A 395 5.45 14.91 8.10
CA ARG A 395 6.76 15.52 7.87
C ARG A 395 7.80 14.48 7.43
N PRO A 396 8.74 14.84 6.54
CA PRO A 396 9.87 13.97 6.17
C PRO A 396 10.64 13.48 7.40
N GLY A 397 11.06 12.21 7.39
CA GLY A 397 11.64 11.51 8.54
C GLY A 397 10.64 10.71 9.39
N ARG A 398 9.33 10.98 9.27
CA ARG A 398 8.24 10.21 9.89
C ARG A 398 7.50 9.40 8.82
N LEU A 399 6.27 9.79 8.45
CA LEU A 399 5.53 9.26 7.31
C LEU A 399 5.96 9.99 6.02
N GLU A 400 7.20 9.76 5.62
CA GLU A 400 7.83 10.46 4.49
C GLU A 400 7.20 10.08 3.15
N LEU A 401 6.89 8.80 2.95
CA LEU A 401 6.31 8.32 1.69
C LEU A 401 4.79 8.32 1.77
N GLN A 402 4.19 9.34 1.17
CA GLN A 402 2.74 9.45 1.03
C GLN A 402 2.36 9.00 -0.37
N MET A 403 1.53 7.96 -0.46
CA MET A 403 1.11 7.34 -1.71
C MET A 403 -0.41 7.32 -1.79
N GLU A 404 -0.93 7.90 -2.86
CA GLU A 404 -2.34 7.86 -3.19
C GLU A 404 -2.66 6.58 -3.97
N VAL A 405 -3.52 5.73 -3.40
CA VAL A 405 -4.06 4.55 -4.06
C VAL A 405 -5.37 4.94 -4.73
N SER A 406 -5.27 5.28 -6.01
CA SER A 406 -6.39 5.70 -6.85
C SER A 406 -7.26 4.52 -7.30
N LEU A 407 -8.38 4.82 -7.95
CA LEU A 407 -9.20 3.80 -8.61
C LEU A 407 -8.40 3.12 -9.74
N PRO A 408 -8.60 1.81 -9.99
CA PRO A 408 -7.88 1.09 -11.01
C PRO A 408 -8.23 1.55 -12.44
N ASP A 409 -7.20 1.70 -13.27
CA ASP A 409 -7.34 1.88 -14.72
C ASP A 409 -7.98 0.65 -15.38
N GLU A 410 -8.44 0.76 -16.64
CA GLU A 410 -9.04 -0.36 -17.40
C GLU A 410 -8.16 -1.62 -17.40
N PHE A 411 -6.85 -1.46 -17.66
CA PHE A 411 -5.89 -2.55 -17.57
C PHE A 411 -5.75 -3.11 -16.15
N GLY A 412 -5.81 -2.24 -15.14
CA GLY A 412 -5.80 -2.66 -13.73
C GLY A 412 -7.05 -3.44 -13.34
N ARG A 413 -8.23 -3.02 -13.81
CA ARG A 413 -9.49 -3.75 -13.61
C ARG A 413 -9.45 -5.12 -14.26
N LEU A 414 -8.91 -5.22 -15.49
CA LEU A 414 -8.69 -6.50 -16.16
C LEU A 414 -7.76 -7.42 -15.34
N GLN A 415 -6.66 -6.89 -14.79
CA GLN A 415 -5.77 -7.66 -13.92
C GLN A 415 -6.50 -8.15 -12.65
N ILE A 416 -7.27 -7.27 -11.98
CA ILE A 416 -8.04 -7.62 -10.78
C ILE A 416 -9.08 -8.71 -11.10
N LEU A 417 -9.84 -8.55 -12.18
CA LEU A 417 -10.80 -9.56 -12.65
C LEU A 417 -10.12 -10.90 -12.95
N ARG A 418 -8.95 -10.89 -13.60
CA ARG A 418 -8.15 -12.10 -13.85
C ARG A 418 -7.71 -12.79 -12.56
N ILE A 419 -7.31 -12.03 -11.54
CA ILE A 419 -6.91 -12.58 -10.23
C ILE A 419 -8.09 -13.26 -9.55
N HIS A 420 -9.25 -12.61 -9.46
CA HIS A 420 -10.42 -13.18 -8.79
C HIS A 420 -11.04 -14.35 -9.58
N THR A 421 -10.90 -14.38 -10.91
CA THR A 421 -11.39 -15.47 -11.75
C THR A 421 -10.37 -16.60 -11.99
N ALA A 422 -9.10 -16.43 -11.58
CA ALA A 422 -8.04 -17.42 -11.80
C ALA A 422 -8.40 -18.82 -11.26
N ARG A 423 -8.88 -18.90 -10.01
CA ARG A 423 -9.33 -20.16 -9.41
C ARG A 423 -10.54 -20.75 -10.12
N MET A 424 -11.48 -19.92 -10.56
CA MET A 424 -12.66 -20.39 -11.29
C MET A 424 -12.28 -21.01 -12.64
N ARG A 425 -11.28 -20.43 -13.31
CA ARG A 425 -10.72 -20.94 -14.56
C ARG A 425 -9.93 -22.24 -14.34
N GLU A 426 -9.13 -22.31 -13.28
CA GLU A 426 -8.36 -23.51 -12.92
C GLU A 426 -9.27 -24.74 -12.73
N TYR A 427 -10.43 -24.56 -12.10
CA TYR A 427 -11.42 -25.62 -11.90
C TYR A 427 -12.46 -25.75 -13.03
N ASN A 428 -12.30 -25.07 -14.17
CA ASN A 428 -13.25 -25.07 -15.30
C ASN A 428 -14.70 -24.71 -14.92
N LYS A 429 -14.89 -23.80 -13.95
CA LYS A 429 -16.20 -23.32 -13.47
C LYS A 429 -16.63 -21.98 -14.08
N MET A 430 -15.94 -21.54 -15.14
CA MET A 430 -16.21 -20.30 -15.87
C MET A 430 -16.40 -20.62 -17.35
N ASP A 431 -17.45 -20.09 -17.97
CA ASP A 431 -17.72 -20.29 -19.39
C ASP A 431 -16.60 -19.63 -20.22
N PRO A 432 -15.97 -20.34 -21.17
CA PRO A 432 -14.97 -19.77 -22.08
C PRO A 432 -15.45 -18.53 -22.86
N LYS A 433 -16.77 -18.35 -23.01
CA LYS A 433 -17.38 -17.20 -23.69
C LYS A 433 -17.31 -15.89 -22.89
N VAL A 434 -16.98 -15.94 -21.60
CA VAL A 434 -16.92 -14.73 -20.78
C VAL A 434 -15.65 -13.94 -21.10
N ASP A 435 -15.83 -12.81 -21.76
CA ASP A 435 -14.76 -11.86 -22.04
C ASP A 435 -14.54 -10.90 -20.86
N LEU A 436 -13.37 -11.02 -20.23
CA LEU A 436 -12.98 -10.12 -19.15
C LEU A 436 -12.59 -8.72 -19.65
N GLU A 437 -12.19 -8.58 -20.92
CA GLU A 437 -11.82 -7.30 -21.50
C GLU A 437 -13.06 -6.44 -21.70
N ASP A 438 -14.15 -7.00 -22.23
CA ASP A 438 -15.45 -6.32 -22.29
C ASP A 438 -15.96 -5.90 -20.90
N LEU A 439 -15.90 -6.81 -19.92
CA LEU A 439 -16.29 -6.50 -18.54
C LEU A 439 -15.46 -5.35 -17.95
N SER A 440 -14.16 -5.29 -18.23
CA SER A 440 -13.27 -4.21 -17.75
C SER A 440 -13.62 -2.83 -18.33
N LYS A 441 -14.16 -2.79 -19.56
CA LYS A 441 -14.62 -1.56 -20.23
C LYS A 441 -15.95 -1.07 -19.68
N ARG A 442 -16.84 -1.99 -19.32
CA ARG A 442 -18.17 -1.69 -18.77
C ARG A 442 -18.12 -1.28 -17.29
N THR A 443 -17.14 -1.78 -16.54
CA THR A 443 -16.95 -1.50 -15.10
C THR A 443 -16.16 -0.22 -14.81
N ASN A 444 -16.55 0.90 -15.43
CA ASN A 444 -15.87 2.18 -15.20
C ASN A 444 -16.04 2.66 -13.75
N ASN A 445 -14.95 3.16 -13.16
CA ASN A 445 -14.87 3.64 -11.77
C ASN A 445 -15.12 2.60 -10.67
N PHE A 446 -15.19 1.31 -11.00
CA PHE A 446 -15.23 0.25 -9.99
C PHE A 446 -13.91 0.18 -9.22
N SER A 447 -14.01 0.12 -7.89
CA SER A 447 -12.92 -0.18 -6.99
C SER A 447 -12.59 -1.68 -6.97
N GLY A 448 -11.43 -2.06 -6.43
CA GLY A 448 -11.03 -3.47 -6.33
C GLY A 448 -12.04 -4.32 -5.53
N ALA A 449 -12.58 -3.77 -4.45
CA ALA A 449 -13.61 -4.44 -3.65
C ALA A 449 -14.95 -4.60 -4.39
N GLU A 450 -15.32 -3.62 -5.22
CA GLU A 450 -16.54 -3.71 -6.05
C GLU A 450 -16.38 -4.71 -7.19
N LEU A 451 -15.18 -4.81 -7.80
CA LEU A 451 -14.88 -5.86 -8.78
C LEU A 451 -14.91 -7.26 -8.15
N GLU A 452 -14.39 -7.42 -6.94
CA GLU A 452 -14.54 -8.66 -6.18
C GLU A 452 -16.03 -8.94 -5.89
N GLY A 453 -16.78 -7.91 -5.48
CA GLY A 453 -18.22 -7.98 -5.27
C GLY A 453 -18.98 -8.41 -6.51
N LEU A 454 -18.61 -7.91 -7.69
CA LEU A 454 -19.20 -8.27 -8.98
C LEU A 454 -18.99 -9.76 -9.28
N VAL A 455 -17.77 -10.27 -9.11
CA VAL A 455 -17.46 -11.69 -9.31
C VAL A 455 -18.25 -12.55 -8.31
N ARG A 456 -18.35 -12.11 -7.05
CA ARG A 456 -19.11 -12.81 -6.00
C ARG A 456 -20.62 -12.81 -6.28
N ALA A 457 -21.17 -11.71 -6.77
CA ALA A 457 -22.57 -11.61 -7.16
C ALA A 457 -22.88 -12.51 -8.37
N ALA A 458 -22.01 -12.54 -9.39
CA ALA A 458 -22.14 -13.46 -10.51
C ALA A 458 -22.10 -14.94 -10.08
N GLN A 459 -21.21 -15.28 -9.13
CA GLN A 459 -21.18 -16.62 -8.52
C GLN A 459 -22.49 -16.93 -7.78
N SER A 460 -23.01 -15.98 -6.99
CA SER A 460 -24.27 -16.13 -6.27
C SER A 460 -25.45 -16.31 -7.23
N SER A 461 -25.53 -15.54 -8.31
CA SER A 461 -26.56 -15.66 -9.34
C SER A 461 -26.51 -17.03 -10.04
N ALA A 462 -25.31 -17.50 -10.38
CA ALA A 462 -25.11 -18.83 -10.95
C ALA A 462 -25.53 -19.95 -9.98
N MET A 463 -25.25 -19.80 -8.68
CA MET A 463 -25.71 -20.73 -7.64
C MET A 463 -27.24 -20.68 -7.47
N ASN A 464 -27.84 -19.50 -7.51
CA ASN A 464 -29.29 -19.32 -7.36
C ASN A 464 -30.06 -19.98 -8.51
N ARG A 465 -29.50 -20.03 -9.72
CA ARG A 465 -30.07 -20.76 -10.86
C ARG A 465 -30.26 -22.26 -10.58
N LEU A 466 -29.49 -22.85 -9.67
CA LEU A 466 -29.62 -24.25 -9.26
C LEU A 466 -30.67 -24.47 -8.17
N VAL A 467 -31.01 -23.44 -7.40
CA VAL A 467 -31.98 -23.52 -6.30
C VAL A 467 -33.38 -23.29 -6.88
N LYS A 468 -34.12 -24.37 -7.12
CA LYS A 468 -35.50 -24.28 -7.60
C LYS A 468 -36.36 -23.54 -6.57
N PRO A 469 -37.18 -22.53 -6.96
CA PRO A 469 -38.12 -21.89 -6.07
C PRO A 469 -39.21 -22.91 -5.70
N GLY A 470 -39.10 -23.52 -4.52
CA GLY A 470 -40.10 -24.45 -3.97
C GLY A 470 -39.61 -25.86 -3.58
N GLY A 471 -38.32 -26.17 -3.69
CA GLY A 471 -37.75 -27.46 -3.24
C GLY A 471 -36.94 -27.35 -1.94
N THR A 472 -36.96 -28.40 -1.12
CA THR A 472 -36.05 -28.58 0.03
C THR A 472 -34.61 -28.25 -0.35
N ALA A 473 -33.88 -27.54 0.53
CA ALA A 473 -32.53 -27.01 0.35
C ALA A 473 -31.41 -28.09 0.21
N GLN A 474 -31.65 -29.13 -0.60
CA GLN A 474 -30.66 -30.08 -1.06
C GLN A 474 -30.50 -29.87 -2.56
N ALA A 475 -29.39 -29.25 -2.95
CA ALA A 475 -29.03 -29.11 -4.35
C ALA A 475 -28.67 -30.50 -4.93
N ASP A 476 -29.16 -30.80 -6.15
CA ASP A 476 -28.81 -32.03 -6.84
C ASP A 476 -27.28 -32.11 -7.06
N PRO A 477 -26.58 -33.18 -6.63
CA PRO A 477 -25.12 -33.28 -6.75
C PRO A 477 -24.63 -33.20 -8.21
N ASP A 478 -25.39 -33.75 -9.16
CA ASP A 478 -25.11 -33.67 -10.61
C ASP A 478 -25.20 -32.23 -11.15
N ALA A 479 -26.04 -31.40 -10.54
CA ALA A 479 -26.23 -30.01 -10.95
C ALA A 479 -25.11 -29.09 -10.42
N ILE A 480 -24.53 -29.44 -9.26
CA ILE A 480 -23.35 -28.75 -8.69
C ILE A 480 -22.11 -29.02 -9.55
N GLU A 481 -21.96 -30.24 -10.07
CA GLU A 481 -20.82 -30.60 -10.92
C GLU A 481 -20.85 -29.86 -12.26
N LYS A 482 -22.04 -29.62 -12.82
CA LYS A 482 -22.27 -28.86 -14.07
C LYS A 482 -22.35 -27.34 -13.89
N LEU A 483 -22.21 -26.82 -12.67
CA LEU A 483 -22.28 -25.38 -12.43
C LEU A 483 -21.14 -24.66 -13.15
N VAL A 484 -21.50 -23.73 -14.03
CA VAL A 484 -20.58 -22.83 -14.73
C VAL A 484 -21.15 -21.42 -14.65
N VAL A 485 -20.28 -20.43 -14.38
CA VAL A 485 -20.65 -19.01 -14.39
C VAL A 485 -20.61 -18.49 -15.83
N ASN A 486 -21.74 -17.96 -16.29
CA ASN A 486 -21.93 -17.50 -17.66
C ASN A 486 -21.89 -15.96 -17.75
N SER A 487 -21.80 -15.41 -18.97
CA SER A 487 -21.83 -13.95 -19.18
C SER A 487 -23.10 -13.31 -18.63
N GLY A 488 -24.26 -13.97 -18.80
CA GLY A 488 -25.53 -13.47 -18.29
C GLY A 488 -25.59 -13.34 -16.76
N ASP A 489 -24.76 -14.11 -16.02
CA ASP A 489 -24.66 -13.97 -14.57
C ASP A 489 -23.92 -12.69 -14.18
N PHE A 490 -22.91 -12.28 -14.96
CA PHE A 490 -22.23 -11.00 -14.81
C PHE A 490 -23.11 -9.81 -15.23
N ASP A 491 -23.90 -9.97 -16.29
CA ASP A 491 -24.84 -8.93 -16.73
C ASP A 491 -25.92 -8.69 -15.66
N HIS A 492 -26.51 -9.75 -15.11
CA HIS A 492 -27.46 -9.65 -14.00
C HIS A 492 -26.83 -8.96 -12.77
N ALA A 493 -25.59 -9.32 -12.44
CA ALA A 493 -24.90 -8.74 -11.29
C ALA A 493 -24.58 -7.24 -11.47
N LEU A 494 -24.28 -6.80 -12.70
CA LEU A 494 -24.04 -5.38 -13.02
C LEU A 494 -25.32 -4.55 -12.94
N GLU A 495 -26.46 -5.10 -13.36
CA GLU A 495 -27.73 -4.37 -13.40
C GLU A 495 -28.40 -4.28 -12.03
N ASN A 496 -28.38 -5.37 -11.26
CA ASN A 496 -29.21 -5.51 -10.07
C ASN A 496 -28.45 -5.48 -8.73
N ASP A 497 -27.24 -6.07 -8.68
CA ASP A 497 -26.58 -6.36 -7.39
C ASP A 497 -25.48 -5.36 -7.03
N VAL A 498 -24.62 -5.00 -8.00
CA VAL A 498 -23.41 -4.21 -7.73
C VAL A 498 -23.43 -2.89 -8.48
N LYS A 499 -23.79 -1.82 -7.77
CA LYS A 499 -23.64 -0.44 -8.24
C LYS A 499 -22.34 0.17 -7.71
N PRO A 500 -21.61 0.96 -8.52
CA PRO A 500 -20.41 1.64 -8.05
C PRO A 500 -20.79 2.68 -6.99
N ALA A 501 -20.18 2.59 -5.80
CA ALA A 501 -20.31 3.60 -4.75
C ALA A 501 -19.67 4.94 -5.17
N PHE A 502 -18.62 4.87 -6.00
CA PHE A 502 -17.99 6.01 -6.65
C PHE A 502 -18.36 6.03 -8.13
N GLY A 503 -19.55 6.53 -8.46
CA GLY A 503 -20.07 6.42 -9.81
C GLY A 503 -21.18 7.39 -10.14
N ARG A 504 -21.90 7.06 -11.20
CA ARG A 504 -22.98 7.86 -11.77
C ARG A 504 -24.20 7.79 -10.86
N SER A 505 -24.69 8.94 -10.40
CA SER A 505 -25.93 9.04 -9.63
C SER A 505 -27.16 8.91 -10.54
N ASP A 506 -27.32 7.76 -11.20
CA ASP A 506 -28.40 7.52 -12.15
C ASP A 506 -29.78 7.53 -11.50
N GLU A 507 -29.89 7.12 -10.23
CA GLU A 507 -31.15 7.22 -9.47
C GLU A 507 -31.59 8.68 -9.31
N SER A 508 -30.68 9.58 -8.92
CA SER A 508 -30.96 11.01 -8.81
C SER A 508 -31.31 11.63 -10.16
N LEU A 509 -30.61 11.26 -11.24
CA LEU A 509 -30.91 11.74 -12.58
C LEU A 509 -32.27 11.24 -13.09
N ASN A 510 -32.57 9.96 -12.88
CA ASN A 510 -33.85 9.37 -13.28
C ASN A 510 -35.02 9.99 -12.49
N ARG A 511 -34.81 10.38 -11.23
CA ARG A 511 -35.81 11.12 -10.45
C ARG A 511 -36.19 12.46 -11.10
N PHE A 512 -35.22 13.19 -11.65
CA PHE A 512 -35.50 14.44 -12.38
C PHE A 512 -36.12 14.24 -13.77
N LEU A 513 -36.06 13.01 -14.30
CA LEU A 513 -36.55 12.63 -15.61
C LEU A 513 -37.83 11.77 -15.55
N ALA A 514 -38.58 11.82 -14.44
CA ALA A 514 -39.75 10.97 -14.21
C ALA A 514 -40.81 11.03 -15.34
N ARG A 515 -41.02 12.20 -15.96
CA ARG A 515 -41.97 12.40 -17.08
C ARG A 515 -41.30 12.40 -18.46
N GLY A 516 -40.02 12.05 -18.54
CA GLY A 516 -39.22 12.19 -19.76
C GLY A 516 -38.98 13.66 -20.16
N ILE A 517 -38.57 13.87 -21.42
CA ILE A 517 -38.36 15.20 -22.00
C ILE A 517 -39.24 15.33 -23.23
N ILE A 518 -40.16 16.29 -23.18
CA ILE A 518 -41.06 16.63 -24.30
C ILE A 518 -40.34 17.62 -25.22
N LEU A 519 -40.26 17.30 -26.50
CA LEU A 519 -39.69 18.16 -27.54
C LEU A 519 -40.77 19.10 -28.09
N TRP A 520 -41.12 20.11 -27.31
CA TRP A 520 -42.19 21.04 -27.65
C TRP A 520 -41.84 22.07 -28.72
N GLY A 521 -40.55 22.29 -28.98
CA GLY A 521 -40.08 23.27 -29.96
C GLY A 521 -38.62 23.09 -30.35
N PRO A 522 -38.16 23.80 -31.41
CA PRO A 522 -36.77 23.77 -31.86
C PRO A 522 -35.79 24.28 -30.78
N GLU A 523 -36.25 25.10 -29.84
CA GLU A 523 -35.47 25.65 -28.74
C GLU A 523 -34.90 24.55 -27.84
N VAL A 524 -35.71 23.54 -27.49
CA VAL A 524 -35.28 22.40 -26.66
C VAL A 524 -34.17 21.63 -27.35
N THR A 525 -34.36 21.35 -28.64
CA THR A 525 -33.37 20.64 -29.46
C THR A 525 -32.07 21.43 -29.55
N GLN A 526 -32.14 22.75 -29.71
CA GLN A 526 -30.95 23.62 -29.68
C GLN A 526 -30.24 23.61 -28.33
N ILE A 527 -30.97 23.59 -27.21
CA ILE A 527 -30.40 23.51 -25.85
C ILE A 527 -29.65 22.18 -25.66
N LEU A 528 -30.27 21.05 -26.04
CA LEU A 528 -29.66 19.73 -25.95
C LEU A 528 -28.43 19.60 -26.86
N ASN A 529 -28.49 20.16 -28.07
CA ASN A 529 -27.35 20.21 -29.00
C ASN A 529 -26.20 21.07 -28.46
N LYS A 530 -26.49 22.24 -27.86
CA LYS A 530 -25.49 23.08 -27.20
C LYS A 530 -24.82 22.33 -26.04
N GLY A 531 -25.61 21.63 -25.21
CA GLY A 531 -25.10 20.79 -24.12
C GLY A 531 -24.18 19.66 -24.62
N SER A 532 -24.59 18.98 -25.68
CA SER A 532 -23.80 17.92 -26.33
C SER A 532 -22.47 18.43 -26.88
N LEU A 533 -22.48 19.60 -27.54
CA LEU A 533 -21.27 20.22 -28.08
C LEU A 533 -20.28 20.64 -26.97
N LEU A 534 -20.80 21.13 -25.83
CA LEU A 534 -20.00 21.47 -24.67
C LEU A 534 -19.28 20.25 -24.09
N ALA A 535 -19.98 19.13 -24.01
CA ALA A 535 -19.40 17.90 -23.54
C ALA A 535 -18.35 17.32 -24.49
N GLN A 536 -18.57 17.39 -25.81
CA GLN A 536 -17.55 17.04 -26.80
C GLN A 536 -16.31 17.93 -26.64
N THR A 537 -16.49 19.22 -26.38
CA THR A 537 -15.39 20.15 -26.09
C THR A 537 -14.60 19.73 -24.85
N VAL A 538 -15.28 19.28 -23.79
CA VAL A 538 -14.62 18.75 -22.59
C VAL A 538 -13.91 17.43 -22.89
N LYS A 539 -14.50 16.52 -23.68
CA LYS A 539 -13.88 15.24 -24.08
C LYS A 539 -12.68 15.40 -25.03
N ASN A 540 -12.57 16.51 -25.76
CA ASN A 540 -11.50 16.75 -26.74
C ASN A 540 -10.12 16.99 -26.08
N PRO A 541 -9.09 16.16 -26.31
CA PRO A 541 -7.78 16.23 -25.62
C PRO A 541 -7.00 17.52 -25.76
N ASN A 542 -7.30 18.32 -26.78
CA ASN A 542 -6.62 19.59 -27.01
C ASN A 542 -7.25 20.78 -26.26
N SER A 543 -8.34 20.56 -25.50
CA SER A 543 -9.00 21.62 -24.73
C SER A 543 -8.44 21.72 -23.31
N LYS A 544 -8.77 22.82 -22.60
CA LYS A 544 -8.39 23.02 -21.19
C LYS A 544 -8.98 21.98 -20.22
N GLY A 545 -9.84 21.06 -20.68
CA GLY A 545 -10.42 19.99 -19.87
C GLY A 545 -11.43 20.45 -18.80
N PHE A 546 -11.69 21.75 -18.67
CA PHE A 546 -12.62 22.31 -17.69
C PHE A 546 -13.63 23.24 -18.36
N CYS A 547 -14.92 23.01 -18.10
CA CYS A 547 -16.00 23.85 -18.59
C CYS A 547 -17.10 23.97 -17.54
N SER A 548 -17.65 25.17 -17.38
CA SER A 548 -18.76 25.47 -16.48
C SER A 548 -19.90 26.13 -17.25
N VAL A 549 -21.12 25.62 -17.04
CA VAL A 549 -22.32 25.97 -17.81
C VAL A 549 -23.48 26.18 -16.85
N VAL A 550 -24.28 27.22 -17.07
CA VAL A 550 -25.53 27.43 -16.33
C VAL A 550 -26.72 27.41 -17.27
N LEU A 551 -27.76 26.66 -16.92
CA LEU A 551 -29.08 26.78 -17.53
C LEU A 551 -29.86 27.82 -16.73
N ALA A 552 -30.11 28.98 -17.35
CA ALA A 552 -30.83 30.10 -16.75
C ALA A 552 -32.20 30.25 -17.41
N GLY A 553 -33.25 30.42 -16.62
CA GLY A 553 -34.60 30.58 -17.15
C GLY A 553 -35.62 30.65 -16.04
N ALA A 554 -36.79 31.21 -16.30
CA ALA A 554 -37.81 31.44 -15.28
C ALA A 554 -38.24 30.15 -14.56
N GLU A 555 -38.84 30.29 -13.38
CA GLU A 555 -39.37 29.16 -12.61
C GLU A 555 -40.29 28.26 -13.45
N LYS A 556 -40.34 26.96 -13.11
CA LYS A 556 -41.19 25.95 -13.78
C LYS A 556 -40.95 25.75 -15.30
N THR A 557 -39.81 26.16 -15.85
CA THR A 557 -39.44 25.93 -17.27
C THR A 557 -38.75 24.58 -17.55
N GLY A 558 -38.54 23.72 -16.54
CA GLY A 558 -37.94 22.40 -16.73
C GLY A 558 -36.40 22.38 -16.85
N LYS A 559 -35.72 23.42 -16.35
CA LYS A 559 -34.25 23.54 -16.36
C LYS A 559 -33.54 22.32 -15.77
N THR A 560 -33.97 21.86 -14.60
CA THR A 560 -33.44 20.69 -13.89
C THR A 560 -33.54 19.43 -14.74
N SER A 561 -34.70 19.19 -15.36
CA SER A 561 -34.91 18.04 -16.25
C SER A 561 -34.05 18.14 -17.51
N LEU A 562 -33.92 19.32 -18.13
CA LEU A 562 -33.04 19.53 -19.29
C LEU A 562 -31.56 19.30 -18.92
N ALA A 563 -31.11 19.83 -17.78
CA ALA A 563 -29.77 19.61 -17.27
C ALA A 563 -29.50 18.12 -16.99
N ALA A 564 -30.44 17.43 -16.35
CA ALA A 564 -30.36 16.00 -16.08
C ALA A 564 -30.32 15.18 -17.39
N GLN A 565 -31.10 15.56 -18.40
CA GLN A 565 -31.09 14.91 -19.72
C GLN A 565 -29.75 15.10 -20.43
N ILE A 566 -29.18 16.31 -20.36
CA ILE A 566 -27.84 16.56 -20.86
C ILE A 566 -26.89 15.61 -20.13
N CYS A 567 -26.78 15.67 -18.80
CA CYS A 567 -25.93 14.77 -18.02
C CYS A 567 -26.09 13.28 -18.39
N LYS A 568 -27.33 12.82 -18.60
CA LYS A 568 -27.63 11.43 -18.98
C LYS A 568 -27.14 11.07 -20.39
N SER A 569 -27.33 11.96 -21.36
CA SER A 569 -26.91 11.75 -22.76
C SER A 569 -25.39 11.74 -22.94
N LEU A 570 -24.65 12.36 -22.04
CA LEU A 570 -23.22 12.58 -22.20
C LEU A 570 -22.35 11.36 -21.90
N ASP A 571 -22.91 10.33 -21.28
CA ASP A 571 -22.25 9.08 -20.91
C ASP A 571 -20.89 9.28 -20.23
N PHE A 572 -20.87 10.12 -19.19
CA PHE A 572 -19.66 10.32 -18.39
C PHE A 572 -19.54 9.22 -17.33
N PRO A 573 -18.32 8.69 -17.09
CA PRO A 573 -18.06 7.68 -16.06
C PRO A 573 -18.48 8.10 -14.65
N PHE A 574 -18.37 9.39 -14.34
CA PHE A 574 -18.75 9.95 -13.04
C PHE A 574 -19.73 11.10 -13.24
N VAL A 575 -20.91 10.99 -12.63
CA VAL A 575 -21.88 12.08 -12.56
C VAL A 575 -22.31 12.22 -11.11
N LYS A 576 -22.06 13.40 -10.53
CA LYS A 576 -22.50 13.73 -9.17
C LYS A 576 -23.52 14.84 -9.23
N VAL A 577 -24.68 14.58 -8.63
CA VAL A 577 -25.73 15.57 -8.41
C VAL A 577 -25.56 16.15 -7.00
N ILE A 578 -25.68 17.47 -6.90
CA ILE A 578 -25.88 18.21 -5.66
C ILE A 578 -27.25 18.85 -5.76
N SER A 579 -28.23 18.29 -5.05
CA SER A 579 -29.56 18.88 -4.96
C SER A 579 -29.73 19.59 -3.61
N PRO A 580 -30.57 20.64 -3.52
CA PRO A 580 -30.92 21.24 -2.24
C PRO A 580 -31.57 20.23 -1.28
N GLU A 581 -32.26 19.22 -1.80
CA GLU A 581 -32.92 18.17 -1.01
C GLU A 581 -31.92 17.38 -0.15
N ASP A 582 -30.73 17.11 -0.68
CA ASP A 582 -29.67 16.38 0.03
C ASP A 582 -28.99 17.24 1.11
N THR A 583 -29.24 18.56 1.10
CA THR A 583 -28.59 19.55 1.98
C THR A 583 -29.56 20.23 2.94
N VAL A 584 -30.78 19.72 3.05
CA VAL A 584 -31.79 20.24 3.98
C VAL A 584 -31.29 20.15 5.42
N GLY A 585 -31.35 21.28 6.14
CA GLY A 585 -30.91 21.38 7.54
C GLY A 585 -29.40 21.54 7.73
N PHE A 586 -28.61 21.63 6.66
CA PHE A 586 -27.17 21.87 6.77
C PHE A 586 -26.89 23.33 7.14
N SER A 587 -25.89 23.54 7.99
CA SER A 587 -25.29 24.87 8.19
C SER A 587 -24.52 25.31 6.93
N GLU A 588 -24.24 26.61 6.80
CA GLU A 588 -23.45 27.15 5.68
C GLU A 588 -22.06 26.49 5.56
N THR A 589 -21.45 26.13 6.71
CA THR A 589 -20.18 25.41 6.77
C THR A 589 -20.31 23.99 6.25
N ALA A 590 -21.37 23.27 6.63
CA ALA A 590 -21.63 21.92 6.15
C ALA A 590 -21.94 21.91 4.64
N LYS A 591 -22.72 22.87 4.13
CA LYS A 591 -22.95 23.04 2.68
C LYS A 591 -21.65 23.29 1.92
N SER A 592 -20.79 24.17 2.43
CA SER A 592 -19.48 24.46 1.82
C SER A 592 -18.55 23.24 1.82
N MET A 593 -18.54 22.45 2.90
CA MET A 593 -17.80 21.18 2.96
C MET A 593 -18.35 20.13 1.99
N ALA A 594 -19.67 20.01 1.88
CA ALA A 594 -20.32 19.10 0.92
C ALA A 594 -19.96 19.47 -0.53
N LEU A 595 -20.00 20.77 -0.85
CA LEU A 595 -19.58 21.28 -2.16
C LEU A 595 -18.10 20.98 -2.43
N LYS A 596 -17.21 21.28 -1.48
CA LYS A 596 -15.77 21.00 -1.59
C LYS A 596 -15.52 19.51 -1.84
N LYS A 597 -16.16 18.63 -1.06
CA LYS A 597 -16.06 17.18 -1.22
C LYS A 597 -16.53 16.73 -2.60
N ALA A 598 -17.65 17.25 -3.10
CA ALA A 598 -18.17 16.88 -4.41
C ALA A 598 -17.24 17.30 -5.55
N PHE A 599 -16.60 18.47 -5.46
CA PHE A 599 -15.57 18.90 -6.42
C PHE A 599 -14.30 18.06 -6.33
N GLU A 600 -13.84 17.70 -5.13
CA GLU A 600 -12.68 16.81 -4.94
C GLU A 600 -12.95 15.41 -5.52
N ASP A 601 -14.13 14.85 -5.26
CA ASP A 601 -14.54 13.57 -5.82
C ASP A 601 -14.63 13.64 -7.35
N ALA A 602 -15.21 14.71 -7.91
CA ALA A 602 -15.27 14.91 -9.35
C ALA A 602 -13.88 15.04 -9.99
N LYS A 603 -12.91 15.66 -9.30
CA LYS A 603 -11.52 15.80 -9.77
C LYS A 603 -10.73 14.50 -9.75
N ARG A 604 -11.17 13.47 -9.02
CA ARG A 604 -10.52 12.14 -8.99
C ARG A 604 -10.83 11.29 -10.23
N SER A 605 -11.98 11.49 -10.86
CA SER A 605 -12.32 10.79 -12.11
C SER A 605 -11.61 11.44 -13.31
N LYS A 606 -11.20 10.65 -14.31
CA LYS A 606 -10.62 11.17 -15.56
C LYS A 606 -11.63 12.01 -16.36
N LEU A 607 -12.89 11.61 -16.33
CA LEU A 607 -14.02 12.31 -16.96
C LEU A 607 -15.16 12.39 -15.94
N SER A 608 -15.55 13.60 -15.56
CA SER A 608 -16.62 13.84 -14.60
C SER A 608 -17.58 14.95 -15.02
N VAL A 609 -18.83 14.80 -14.60
CA VAL A 609 -19.86 15.84 -14.62
C VAL A 609 -20.30 16.12 -13.19
N LEU A 610 -20.32 17.39 -12.83
CA LEU A 610 -20.92 17.86 -11.59
C LEU A 610 -22.19 18.65 -11.92
N PHE A 611 -23.33 18.18 -11.47
CA PHE A 611 -24.62 18.85 -11.63
C PHE A 611 -25.05 19.50 -10.31
N ILE A 612 -25.15 20.83 -10.30
CA ILE A 612 -25.60 21.63 -9.16
C ILE A 612 -27.01 22.14 -9.45
N ASP A 613 -28.00 21.61 -8.75
CA ASP A 613 -29.40 21.99 -8.96
C ASP A 613 -29.82 23.16 -8.07
N ASP A 614 -30.70 24.01 -8.60
CA ASP A 614 -31.31 25.20 -7.98
C ASP A 614 -30.32 26.02 -7.14
N LEU A 615 -29.38 26.71 -7.81
CA LEU A 615 -28.35 27.53 -7.17
C LEU A 615 -28.91 28.53 -6.14
N GLU A 616 -30.08 29.11 -6.42
CA GLU A 616 -30.79 30.04 -5.55
C GLU A 616 -31.21 29.42 -4.23
N ARG A 617 -31.70 28.17 -4.24
CA ARG A 617 -32.07 27.44 -3.02
C ARG A 617 -30.84 26.95 -2.29
N PHE A 618 -29.81 26.54 -3.03
CA PHE A 618 -28.57 26.07 -2.44
C PHE A 618 -27.86 27.15 -1.61
N ILE A 619 -27.86 28.40 -2.10
CA ILE A 619 -27.26 29.56 -1.40
C ILE A 619 -28.21 30.26 -0.43
N ASP A 620 -29.39 29.70 -0.15
CA ASP A 620 -30.44 30.27 0.70
C ASP A 620 -30.83 31.70 0.29
N TYR A 621 -30.94 31.95 -1.02
CA TYR A 621 -31.31 33.27 -1.54
C TYR A 621 -32.77 33.62 -1.24
N HIS A 622 -32.99 34.81 -0.69
CA HIS A 622 -34.31 35.40 -0.55
C HIS A 622 -34.38 36.78 -1.23
N PRO A 623 -35.37 37.03 -2.12
CA PRO A 623 -35.48 38.32 -2.82
C PRO A 623 -35.90 39.51 -1.93
N ILE A 624 -36.56 39.27 -0.79
CA ILE A 624 -37.06 40.33 0.12
C ILE A 624 -35.94 40.68 1.09
N GLY A 625 -35.17 41.72 0.75
CA GLY A 625 -33.92 42.06 1.42
C GLY A 625 -32.87 40.98 1.11
N PRO A 626 -31.96 41.20 0.15
CA PRO A 626 -31.13 40.14 -0.42
C PRO A 626 -30.26 39.49 0.65
N ARG A 627 -30.75 38.38 1.20
CA ARG A 627 -30.03 37.50 2.12
C ARG A 627 -29.61 36.28 1.33
N PHE A 628 -28.36 35.90 1.50
CA PHE A 628 -27.76 34.72 0.90
C PHE A 628 -26.54 34.31 1.72
N SER A 629 -26.17 33.04 1.66
CA SER A 629 -24.99 32.51 2.31
C SER A 629 -23.72 32.93 1.57
N THR A 630 -23.09 34.00 2.06
CA THR A 630 -21.85 34.55 1.49
C THR A 630 -20.72 33.52 1.47
N LEU A 631 -20.64 32.68 2.52
CA LEU A 631 -19.63 31.62 2.62
C LEU A 631 -19.74 30.60 1.46
N VAL A 632 -20.97 30.19 1.14
CA VAL A 632 -21.24 29.20 0.09
C VAL A 632 -20.90 29.79 -1.29
N ILE A 633 -21.27 31.05 -1.54
CA ILE A 633 -20.95 31.74 -2.81
C ILE A 633 -19.43 31.89 -2.98
N GLN A 634 -18.70 32.33 -1.96
CA GLN A 634 -17.25 32.45 -2.02
C GLN A 634 -16.58 31.10 -2.28
N THR A 635 -17.06 30.04 -1.62
CA THR A 635 -16.58 28.67 -1.86
C THR A 635 -16.81 28.25 -3.31
N LEU A 636 -18.01 28.49 -3.85
CA LEU A 636 -18.36 28.15 -5.24
C LEU A 636 -17.52 28.96 -6.25
N LEU A 637 -17.29 30.25 -6.01
CA LEU A 637 -16.42 31.11 -6.83
C LEU A 637 -14.98 30.58 -6.91
N VAL A 638 -14.43 30.11 -5.79
CA VAL A 638 -13.06 29.54 -5.75
C VAL A 638 -13.02 28.20 -6.47
N LEU A 639 -13.98 27.32 -6.21
CA LEU A 639 -14.02 25.97 -6.80
C LEU A 639 -14.22 26.00 -8.32
N LEU A 640 -15.04 26.92 -8.83
CA LEU A 640 -15.24 27.09 -10.27
C LEU A 640 -14.05 27.72 -11.00
N LYS A 641 -13.12 28.39 -10.28
CA LYS A 641 -11.88 28.91 -10.87
C LYS A 641 -10.73 27.92 -10.81
N ALA A 642 -10.83 26.90 -9.96
CA ALA A 642 -9.76 25.93 -9.73
C ALA A 642 -9.81 24.80 -10.78
N PRO A 643 -8.87 24.74 -11.74
CA PRO A 643 -8.86 23.69 -12.76
C PRO A 643 -8.68 22.28 -12.13
N PRO A 644 -9.09 21.22 -12.85
CA PRO A 644 -8.75 19.85 -12.48
C PRO A 644 -7.25 19.57 -12.71
N PRO A 645 -6.68 18.51 -12.09
CA PRO A 645 -5.30 18.07 -12.34
C PRO A 645 -5.07 17.66 -13.81
N ASP A 646 -3.81 17.60 -14.23
CA ASP A 646 -3.45 17.21 -15.60
C ASP A 646 -4.02 15.84 -15.98
N GLY A 647 -4.66 15.76 -17.15
CA GLY A 647 -5.31 14.53 -17.64
C GLY A 647 -6.73 14.29 -17.11
N HIS A 648 -7.22 15.08 -16.15
CA HIS A 648 -8.59 15.03 -15.63
C HIS A 648 -9.47 16.09 -16.26
N ARG A 649 -10.75 15.77 -16.45
CA ARG A 649 -11.69 16.68 -17.10
C ARG A 649 -13.01 16.75 -16.38
N LEU A 650 -13.49 17.97 -16.23
CA LEU A 650 -14.64 18.30 -15.41
C LEU A 650 -15.58 19.25 -16.17
N LEU A 651 -16.83 18.81 -16.31
CA LEU A 651 -17.95 19.63 -16.76
C LEU A 651 -18.84 19.96 -15.56
N VAL A 652 -19.00 21.24 -15.26
CA VAL A 652 -19.94 21.69 -14.22
C VAL A 652 -21.20 22.24 -14.91
N ILE A 653 -22.35 21.69 -14.58
CA ILE A 653 -23.66 22.16 -15.03
C ILE A 653 -24.40 22.67 -13.81
N ALA A 654 -25.00 23.85 -13.89
CA ALA A 654 -25.84 24.39 -12.83
C ALA A 654 -27.17 24.92 -13.36
N THR A 655 -28.20 24.96 -12.51
CA THR A 655 -29.49 25.59 -12.81
C THR A 655 -29.68 26.87 -12.01
N SER A 656 -30.32 27.86 -12.64
CA SER A 656 -30.52 29.21 -12.08
C SER A 656 -31.85 29.81 -12.54
N PRO A 657 -32.51 30.67 -11.75
CA PRO A 657 -33.86 31.16 -12.05
C PRO A 657 -33.86 32.30 -13.08
N SER A 658 -32.76 33.03 -13.21
CA SER A 658 -32.64 34.09 -14.21
C SER A 658 -31.18 34.46 -14.46
N ARG A 659 -30.97 35.16 -15.57
CA ARG A 659 -29.67 35.72 -15.92
C ARG A 659 -29.34 36.98 -15.11
N SER A 660 -30.36 37.74 -14.70
CA SER A 660 -30.22 38.88 -13.78
C SER A 660 -29.70 38.43 -12.42
N PHE A 661 -30.27 37.36 -11.85
CA PHE A 661 -29.81 36.78 -10.59
C PHE A 661 -28.31 36.45 -10.58
N LEU A 662 -27.82 35.78 -11.64
CA LEU A 662 -26.39 35.45 -11.76
C LEU A 662 -25.48 36.68 -11.84
N ARG A 663 -25.98 37.76 -12.45
CA ARG A 663 -25.25 39.03 -12.56
C ARG A 663 -25.18 39.72 -11.20
N ASP A 664 -26.28 39.75 -10.46
CA ASP A 664 -26.39 40.45 -9.18
C ASP A 664 -25.52 39.78 -8.10
N ILE A 665 -25.35 38.45 -8.15
CA ILE A 665 -24.50 37.69 -7.22
C ILE A 665 -23.04 37.60 -7.70
N GLY A 666 -22.73 38.05 -8.92
CA GLY A 666 -21.37 38.02 -9.48
C GLY A 666 -20.91 36.64 -9.96
N LEU A 667 -21.81 35.67 -10.11
CA LEU A 667 -21.50 34.34 -10.65
C LEU A 667 -21.40 34.32 -12.18
N MET A 668 -22.01 35.30 -12.86
CA MET A 668 -22.05 35.37 -14.32
C MET A 668 -20.65 35.38 -14.97
N GLY A 669 -19.67 36.03 -14.35
CA GLY A 669 -18.29 36.09 -14.88
C GLY A 669 -17.43 34.85 -14.59
N VAL A 670 -17.93 33.92 -13.76
CA VAL A 670 -17.20 32.71 -13.37
C VAL A 670 -17.66 31.48 -14.15
N PHE A 671 -18.94 31.45 -14.54
CA PHE A 671 -19.43 30.44 -15.47
C PHE A 671 -18.97 30.72 -16.90
N GLY A 672 -18.45 29.70 -17.57
CA GLY A 672 -17.91 29.84 -18.93
C GLY A 672 -19.00 30.09 -19.97
N ARG A 673 -20.20 29.52 -19.80
CA ARG A 673 -21.35 29.75 -20.67
C ARG A 673 -22.67 29.78 -19.89
N VAL A 674 -23.62 30.57 -20.40
CA VAL A 674 -25.01 30.62 -19.93
C VAL A 674 -25.90 30.20 -21.09
N ILE A 675 -26.77 29.21 -20.86
CA ILE A 675 -27.78 28.74 -21.80
C ILE A 675 -29.14 29.18 -21.28
N ASP A 676 -29.82 30.03 -22.05
CA ASP A 676 -31.14 30.52 -21.69
C ASP A 676 -32.21 29.46 -22.04
N VAL A 677 -33.07 29.14 -21.08
CA VAL A 677 -34.22 28.22 -21.22
C VAL A 677 -35.49 29.07 -21.32
N PRO A 678 -36.11 29.17 -22.51
CA PRO A 678 -37.27 30.02 -22.71
C PRO A 678 -38.55 29.41 -22.12
N ARG A 679 -39.55 30.28 -21.90
CA ARG A 679 -40.93 29.88 -21.64
C ARG A 679 -41.64 29.52 -22.95
N LEU A 680 -42.75 28.80 -22.86
CA LEU A 680 -43.65 28.52 -23.97
C LEU A 680 -44.37 29.82 -24.34
N SER A 681 -44.21 30.28 -25.58
CA SER A 681 -44.76 31.57 -26.03
C SER A 681 -45.68 31.47 -27.25
N THR A 682 -45.61 30.37 -27.99
CA THR A 682 -46.43 30.16 -29.19
C THR A 682 -47.50 29.10 -28.97
N ALA A 683 -48.63 29.25 -29.66
CA ALA A 683 -49.73 28.28 -29.63
C ALA A 683 -49.24 26.87 -30.00
N ASP A 684 -48.43 26.78 -31.06
CA ASP A 684 -47.90 25.52 -31.58
C ASP A 684 -47.05 24.78 -30.53
N GLN A 685 -46.21 25.50 -29.78
CA GLN A 685 -45.42 24.91 -28.70
C GLN A 685 -46.30 24.33 -27.60
N MET A 686 -47.39 25.01 -27.21
CA MET A 686 -48.30 24.52 -26.17
C MET A 686 -49.10 23.33 -26.66
N ILE A 687 -49.60 23.37 -27.89
CA ILE A 687 -50.34 22.25 -28.50
C ILE A 687 -49.44 21.02 -28.58
N ASN A 688 -48.15 21.16 -28.90
CA ASN A 688 -47.22 20.04 -28.90
C ASN A 688 -47.08 19.40 -27.50
N VAL A 689 -47.04 20.21 -26.43
CA VAL A 689 -47.00 19.69 -25.05
C VAL A 689 -48.31 18.98 -24.71
N ILE A 690 -49.46 19.58 -25.03
CA ILE A 690 -50.78 19.01 -24.75
C ILE A 690 -50.98 17.71 -25.54
N ARG A 691 -50.54 17.65 -26.79
CA ARG A 691 -50.59 16.45 -27.64
C ARG A 691 -49.76 15.32 -27.05
N GLU A 692 -48.52 15.59 -26.64
CA GLU A 692 -47.62 14.60 -26.02
C GLU A 692 -48.13 14.07 -24.66
N SER A 693 -49.02 14.80 -23.97
CA SER A 693 -49.67 14.31 -22.75
C SER A 693 -50.56 13.09 -22.97
N ASN A 694 -51.03 12.84 -24.20
CA ASN A 694 -51.96 11.76 -24.57
C ASN A 694 -53.30 11.76 -23.78
N ILE A 695 -53.73 12.90 -23.25
CA ILE A 695 -54.97 13.02 -22.47
C ILE A 695 -56.20 13.36 -23.33
N TYR A 696 -56.00 14.14 -24.39
CA TYR A 696 -57.06 14.71 -25.22
C TYR A 696 -57.23 13.95 -26.54
N SER A 697 -58.46 13.85 -27.04
CA SER A 697 -58.72 13.32 -28.38
C SER A 697 -58.33 14.31 -29.47
N GLU A 698 -58.15 13.85 -30.72
CA GLU A 698 -57.82 14.72 -31.86
C GLU A 698 -58.85 15.84 -32.07
N ASP A 699 -60.14 15.56 -31.89
CA ASP A 699 -61.20 16.58 -31.98
C ASP A 699 -61.08 17.64 -30.88
N GLN A 700 -60.72 17.22 -29.66
CA GLN A 700 -60.48 18.14 -28.54
C GLN A 700 -59.21 18.97 -28.77
N LEU A 701 -58.15 18.37 -29.30
CA LEU A 701 -56.90 19.06 -29.65
C LEU A 701 -57.13 20.14 -30.71
N GLN A 702 -57.93 19.86 -31.75
CA GLN A 702 -58.29 20.86 -32.76
C GLN A 702 -59.10 22.02 -32.18
N SER A 703 -60.03 21.72 -31.27
CA SER A 703 -60.82 22.74 -30.55
C SER A 703 -59.93 23.63 -29.68
N ILE A 704 -59.00 23.03 -28.93
CA ILE A 704 -57.99 23.73 -28.12
C ILE A 704 -57.09 24.58 -29.02
N GLU A 705 -56.60 24.04 -30.13
CA GLU A 705 -55.75 24.75 -31.08
C GLU A 705 -56.43 25.99 -31.66
N HIS A 706 -57.69 25.87 -32.09
CA HIS A 706 -58.44 27.00 -32.63
C HIS A 706 -58.64 28.10 -31.57
N LYS A 707 -59.03 27.71 -30.35
CA LYS A 707 -59.20 28.65 -29.23
C LYS A 707 -57.89 29.33 -28.84
N LEU A 708 -56.80 28.57 -28.71
CA LEU A 708 -55.47 29.12 -28.40
C LEU A 708 -55.01 30.11 -29.47
N ARG A 709 -55.11 29.75 -30.76
CA ARG A 709 -54.74 30.67 -31.85
C ARG A 709 -55.56 31.96 -31.81
N SER A 710 -56.88 31.86 -31.59
CA SER A 710 -57.74 33.05 -31.44
C SER A 710 -57.39 33.92 -30.23
N PHE A 711 -56.92 33.29 -29.14
CA PHE A 711 -56.54 34.00 -27.92
C PHE A 711 -55.19 34.72 -28.06
N PHE A 712 -54.25 34.14 -28.81
CA PHE A 712 -52.92 34.72 -29.04
C PHE A 712 -52.87 35.77 -30.15
N GLU A 713 -53.94 35.98 -30.93
CA GLU A 713 -54.03 37.06 -31.91
C GLU A 713 -53.99 38.44 -31.21
N GLY A 714 -52.78 38.98 -31.04
CA GLY A 714 -52.51 40.29 -30.46
C GLY A 714 -52.09 40.30 -28.98
N ARG A 715 -51.87 39.14 -28.35
CA ARG A 715 -51.41 39.03 -26.95
C ARG A 715 -50.10 38.24 -26.84
N THR A 716 -49.15 38.75 -26.04
CA THR A 716 -47.96 37.99 -25.65
C THR A 716 -48.25 37.22 -24.37
N PHE A 717 -48.07 35.91 -24.41
CA PHE A 717 -48.26 35.04 -23.25
C PHE A 717 -47.04 34.16 -23.08
N GLU A 718 -46.64 33.91 -21.84
CA GLU A 718 -45.49 33.08 -21.54
C GLU A 718 -45.81 32.17 -20.35
N ILE A 719 -45.68 30.86 -20.54
CA ILE A 719 -45.89 29.88 -19.47
C ILE A 719 -44.71 28.89 -19.37
N GLY A 720 -44.39 28.47 -18.15
CA GLY A 720 -43.41 27.40 -17.93
C GLY A 720 -44.01 26.02 -18.23
N ILE A 721 -43.26 25.14 -18.89
CA ILE A 721 -43.75 23.78 -19.22
C ILE A 721 -44.25 22.99 -18.01
N LYS A 722 -43.58 23.06 -16.86
CA LYS A 722 -44.01 22.34 -15.67
C LYS A 722 -45.34 22.88 -15.17
N HIS A 723 -45.56 24.19 -15.28
CA HIS A 723 -46.83 24.79 -14.92
C HIS A 723 -47.94 24.32 -15.86
N LEU A 724 -47.71 24.34 -17.18
CA LEU A 724 -48.68 23.83 -18.16
C LEU A 724 -49.04 22.34 -17.91
N LEU A 725 -48.06 21.51 -17.56
CA LEU A 725 -48.32 20.10 -17.20
C LEU A 725 -49.16 19.95 -15.91
N GLU A 726 -48.97 20.83 -14.92
CA GLU A 726 -49.82 20.86 -13.72
C GLU A 726 -51.28 21.21 -14.08
N LEU A 727 -51.50 22.16 -15.01
CA LEU A 727 -52.85 22.51 -15.50
C LEU A 727 -53.49 21.37 -16.30
N ILE A 728 -52.71 20.70 -17.15
CA ILE A 728 -53.17 19.53 -17.91
C ILE A 728 -53.62 18.41 -16.97
N GLU A 729 -52.90 18.19 -15.86
CA GLU A 729 -53.28 17.21 -14.84
C GLU A 729 -54.52 17.64 -14.05
N SER A 730 -54.61 18.92 -13.66
CA SER A 730 -55.81 19.51 -13.03
C SER A 730 -57.05 19.29 -13.91
N ALA A 731 -56.96 19.65 -15.18
CA ALA A 731 -58.04 19.49 -16.16
C ALA A 731 -58.36 18.02 -16.46
N HIS A 732 -57.45 17.07 -16.21
CA HIS A 732 -57.71 15.64 -16.38
C HIS A 732 -58.68 15.09 -15.32
N GLU A 733 -58.64 15.64 -14.11
CA GLU A 733 -59.54 15.26 -13.00
C GLU A 733 -61.00 15.66 -13.27
N CYS A 734 -61.23 16.62 -14.18
CA CYS A 734 -62.57 17.00 -14.62
C CYS A 734 -63.21 15.96 -15.55
N GLU A 735 -64.55 15.98 -15.59
CA GLU A 735 -65.34 15.16 -16.52
C GLU A 735 -64.94 15.44 -17.98
N PRO A 736 -64.96 14.41 -18.87
CA PRO A 736 -64.42 14.49 -20.23
C PRO A 736 -64.97 15.66 -21.08
N GLU A 737 -66.21 16.07 -20.83
CA GLU A 737 -66.90 17.14 -21.55
C GLU A 737 -66.38 18.54 -21.17
N TYR A 738 -65.90 18.72 -19.92
CA TYR A 738 -65.44 20.01 -19.40
C TYR A 738 -63.93 20.20 -19.46
N ARG A 739 -63.14 19.17 -19.79
CA ARG A 739 -61.67 19.25 -19.82
C ARG A 739 -61.13 20.35 -20.73
N VAL A 740 -61.80 20.59 -21.86
CA VAL A 740 -61.40 21.61 -22.84
C VAL A 740 -61.77 23.02 -22.36
N SER A 741 -62.90 23.18 -21.68
CA SER A 741 -63.26 24.47 -21.09
C SER A 741 -62.38 24.81 -19.89
N GLU A 742 -62.05 23.82 -19.06
CA GLU A 742 -61.26 24.03 -17.84
C GLU A 742 -59.82 24.45 -18.17
N ILE A 743 -59.13 23.70 -19.03
CA ILE A 743 -57.75 24.04 -19.41
C ILE A 743 -57.65 25.43 -20.06
N MET A 744 -58.64 25.81 -20.87
CA MET A 744 -58.68 27.14 -21.48
C MET A 744 -58.95 28.22 -20.43
N ALA A 745 -59.87 28.00 -19.49
CA ALA A 745 -60.13 28.94 -18.41
C ALA A 745 -58.91 29.13 -17.49
N GLU A 746 -58.19 28.05 -17.16
CA GLU A 746 -56.96 28.13 -16.37
C GLU A 746 -55.85 28.89 -17.13
N ILE A 747 -55.66 28.64 -18.43
CA ILE A 747 -54.69 29.37 -19.27
C ILE A 747 -55.06 30.85 -19.36
N GLU A 748 -56.35 31.18 -19.53
CA GLU A 748 -56.85 32.56 -19.56
C GLU A 748 -56.63 33.28 -18.22
N ASN A 749 -56.85 32.61 -17.09
CA ASN A 749 -56.61 33.17 -15.75
C ASN A 749 -55.13 33.51 -15.53
N ILE A 750 -54.22 32.61 -15.93
CA ILE A 750 -52.77 32.86 -15.82
C ILE A 750 -52.35 34.02 -16.72
N ALA A 751 -52.98 34.15 -17.89
CA ALA A 751 -52.72 35.27 -18.79
C ALA A 751 -53.13 36.60 -18.16
N LEU A 752 -54.19 36.62 -17.35
CA LEU A 752 -54.68 37.81 -16.66
C LEU A 752 -53.83 38.19 -15.45
N ASP A 753 -53.29 37.22 -14.70
CA ASP A 753 -52.40 37.47 -13.55
C ASP A 753 -51.01 38.05 -13.93
N LEU A 754 -50.66 38.02 -15.22
CA LEU A 754 -49.40 38.57 -15.76
C LEU A 754 -49.51 40.05 -16.18
N PHE A 755 -50.71 40.64 -16.17
CA PHE A 755 -50.98 42.07 -16.42
C PHE A 755 -51.39 42.78 -15.13
#